data_AF-A0AAD4TM54-F1
#
_entry.id   AF-A0AAD4TM54-F1
#
_cell.length_a   1.000
_cell.length_b   1.000
_cell.length_c   1.000
_cell.angle_alpha   90.00
_cell.angle_beta   90.00
_cell.angle_gamma   90.00
#
_symmetry.space_group_name_H-M   'P 1'
#
loop_
_entity.id
_entity.type
_entity.pdbx_description
1 polymer ?
#
loop_
_entity_poly.entity_id
_entity_poly.type
_entity_poly.pdbx_seq_one_letter_code
_entity_poly.pdbx_strand_id
1 'polypeptide(L)'
;MIVLSGVGGWRVRPSALFSSLDTRSPCDPTFLLNYTPCNVICSIIFWNRFEYSDENFLTLAKYVDKNGKIVSTPWIELYNAFPSLLHYLSGSHNTLFKNMTEQRKFILEKIKEHQESLDLNNPQDFIDYFLIKMEKEKHNKQSEFTMDNLITSLWDLLTAGIETTSITLRYGLLLLLKHPEVTAKVQEEINRVVGRNQSPCMQDRSRMPYTDAVIHEIQRYTDLVPNNLTHAAAQNIEFREYIIPRGKRVCAGEGLAHMEVFLLLVSILQHFTLKPLVDPKNIDTTQLLKALGSLPHFYELAEDYGPVFTLYFGMKPTVVLHGYEAVKQVLIDQSEEFSGRGSLPVADNINQGLGSPCDPTFLLTYAPCNVICSIIFRNRFEYSDENFLTLAKYIHENATIFSTPWIELYNAFPSLLHYLPGSHNTLFKNMTEQRKFILEKIKEHQASLDLNNPQDFIDYFLIKMEKEKHNKQSDFTMDNLITTVWDVFTAGIETTSITLRYGLLLLLKHPEVTAKVQEEIYRVVGRNRSPCMQDRSRMPYTDAVIHEIQRYIDLVPNNLPHAAAQDIEFREYLIPKGTTILPSLTSVLHNDKEFPNPEQFDPGHFLDKSGKRVCVGEGLARMELFLLLVSILQHFTLKPLVDPKNIDTTPLLKGSGSIPHFYELAEDYGPVFTLYFGMKPTVVLHGYEAVKQVLIDQSEEFSGRGSLPVADNINQGLGSPCDPTLLLSCAPCNVICSIVFRNRFEYSDEKLLTLIKYFNENAMLASTPWIELFNAFPSLLRHFPGSHNTIFKNMTEQRKFILEEIKKHQESLDLNNPQDFIDYFLIKMEKEKHNKHSEFTMDNLITTVWDVFSAGTETTSLTLRYGLLLLLKHPEVTAKVQEEIDRVVGRNRSPCMQDRSRMPYTDAVLHEIQRYIDLVPSNLPHVATQDVKFREYLIPKGTAILTSLTSVLHDGKRVCVGEGLARMELFLLLVSILQHFTLKPVVDPKHIDTAPSFKGMISIPPFCEMCFIPV
;
A
#
# COMPACT_ATOMS: atom_id res chain seq x y z
N MET A 1 -0.80 3.09 -42.73
CA MET A 1 -0.83 2.36 -44.01
C MET A 1 0.06 2.96 -45.10
N ILE A 2 0.07 4.29 -45.30
CA ILE A 2 0.91 4.98 -46.31
C ILE A 2 2.43 4.70 -46.15
N VAL A 3 2.89 4.49 -44.91
CA VAL A 3 4.31 4.17 -44.59
C VAL A 3 4.68 2.72 -44.96
N LEU A 4 3.75 1.78 -44.79
CA LEU A 4 3.99 0.34 -44.96
C LEU A 4 3.95 -0.09 -46.44
N SER A 5 3.34 0.71 -47.32
CA SER A 5 3.31 0.49 -48.77
C SER A 5 4.66 0.77 -49.47
N GLY A 6 5.62 1.42 -48.81
CA GLY A 6 6.93 1.75 -49.39
C GLY A 6 8.01 0.67 -49.24
N VAL A 7 7.83 -0.30 -48.33
CA VAL A 7 8.84 -1.32 -48.02
C VAL A 7 8.54 -2.59 -48.84
N GLY A 8 9.05 -2.64 -50.07
CA GLY A 8 8.82 -3.74 -51.01
C GLY A 8 9.78 -4.91 -50.79
N GLY A 9 9.30 -6.03 -50.24
CA GLY A 9 10.01 -7.33 -50.32
C GLY A 9 9.88 -8.27 -49.12
N TRP A 10 8.67 -8.63 -48.69
CA TRP A 10 8.48 -9.52 -47.53
C TRP A 10 8.56 -11.01 -47.89
N ARG A 11 9.46 -11.77 -47.26
CA ARG A 11 9.55 -13.24 -47.36
C ARG A 11 9.68 -13.87 -45.96
N VAL A 12 8.91 -14.92 -45.67
CA VAL A 12 9.03 -15.71 -44.42
C VAL A 12 9.96 -16.89 -44.66
N ARG A 13 11.11 -17.00 -43.99
CA ARG A 13 11.97 -18.20 -44.07
C ARG A 13 11.48 -19.28 -43.08
N PRO A 14 10.95 -20.43 -43.54
CA PRO A 14 10.32 -21.43 -42.67
C PRO A 14 11.30 -22.24 -41.81
N SER A 15 12.60 -22.27 -42.17
CA SER A 15 13.59 -23.20 -41.60
C SER A 15 13.87 -23.01 -40.10
N ALA A 16 13.69 -21.81 -39.55
CA ALA A 16 13.89 -21.52 -38.13
C ALA A 16 12.61 -21.71 -37.28
N LEU A 17 11.44 -21.72 -37.93
CA LEU A 17 10.12 -21.77 -37.29
C LEU A 17 9.78 -23.18 -36.77
N PHE A 18 10.40 -24.20 -37.36
CA PHE A 18 9.97 -25.59 -37.22
C PHE A 18 11.12 -26.55 -36.88
N SER A 19 12.35 -26.07 -36.71
CA SER A 19 13.49 -26.89 -36.29
C SER A 19 13.35 -27.44 -34.86
N SER A 20 12.43 -26.88 -34.06
CA SER A 20 12.12 -27.31 -32.69
C SER A 20 10.91 -28.25 -32.58
N LEU A 21 10.22 -28.57 -33.67
CA LEU A 21 9.02 -29.43 -33.66
C LEU A 21 9.39 -30.88 -33.97
N ASP A 22 9.19 -31.77 -32.99
CA ASP A 22 9.33 -33.22 -33.21
C ASP A 22 8.14 -33.74 -34.04
N THR A 23 8.39 -34.03 -35.32
CA THR A 23 7.37 -34.39 -36.33
C THR A 23 6.63 -35.71 -36.09
N ARG A 24 6.89 -36.41 -34.97
CA ARG A 24 6.33 -37.73 -34.65
C ARG A 24 5.54 -37.79 -33.34
N SER A 25 5.43 -36.69 -32.58
CA SER A 25 4.70 -36.63 -31.31
C SER A 25 3.62 -35.54 -31.30
N PRO A 26 2.55 -35.66 -30.48
CA PRO A 26 1.57 -34.59 -30.30
C PRO A 26 2.26 -33.33 -29.77
N CYS A 27 2.21 -32.22 -30.52
CA CYS A 27 2.81 -30.96 -30.12
C CYS A 27 1.73 -29.96 -29.70
N ASP A 28 1.96 -29.22 -28.62
CA ASP A 28 1.19 -28.03 -28.28
C ASP A 28 1.66 -26.85 -29.15
N PRO A 29 0.84 -26.36 -30.11
CA PRO A 29 1.24 -25.27 -30.99
C PRO A 29 1.14 -23.89 -30.29
N THR A 30 0.64 -23.83 -29.06
CA THR A 30 0.36 -22.58 -28.32
C THR A 30 1.57 -21.67 -28.22
N PHE A 31 2.76 -22.23 -27.99
CA PHE A 31 4.00 -21.47 -27.96
C PHE A 31 4.27 -20.82 -29.34
N LEU A 32 4.37 -21.62 -30.40
CA LEU A 32 4.69 -21.12 -31.74
C LEU A 32 3.65 -20.12 -32.27
N LEU A 33 2.36 -20.36 -32.02
CA LEU A 33 1.28 -19.48 -32.46
C LEU A 33 1.25 -18.15 -31.69
N ASN A 34 1.84 -18.06 -30.50
CA ASN A 34 1.98 -16.80 -29.74
C ASN A 34 3.22 -16.00 -30.14
N TYR A 35 4.37 -16.66 -30.25
CA TYR A 35 5.65 -15.95 -30.41
C TYR A 35 6.00 -15.66 -31.88
N THR A 36 5.43 -16.40 -32.84
CA THR A 36 5.72 -16.19 -34.28
C THR A 36 5.12 -14.90 -34.83
N PRO A 37 3.84 -14.55 -34.59
CA PRO A 37 3.30 -13.25 -34.99
C PRO A 37 4.10 -12.09 -34.38
N CYS A 38 4.50 -12.21 -33.11
CA CYS A 38 5.35 -11.25 -32.42
C CYS A 38 6.69 -11.02 -33.13
N ASN A 39 7.35 -12.09 -33.59
CA ASN A 39 8.64 -11.99 -34.28
C ASN A 39 8.49 -11.37 -35.68
N VAL A 40 7.36 -11.63 -36.37
CA VAL A 40 7.05 -11.01 -37.66
C VAL A 40 6.83 -9.49 -37.49
N ILE A 41 6.02 -9.09 -36.52
CA ILE A 41 5.83 -7.67 -36.18
C ILE A 41 7.14 -7.01 -35.76
N CYS A 42 7.93 -7.66 -34.92
CA CYS A 42 9.24 -7.15 -34.52
C CYS A 42 10.17 -6.92 -35.72
N SER A 43 10.11 -7.78 -36.75
CA SER A 43 10.89 -7.59 -37.97
C SER A 43 10.42 -6.41 -38.84
N ILE A 44 9.15 -6.01 -38.73
CA ILE A 44 8.60 -4.82 -39.38
C ILE A 44 9.02 -3.55 -38.62
N ILE A 45 9.03 -3.64 -37.29
CA ILE A 45 9.28 -2.51 -36.40
C ILE A 45 10.77 -2.20 -36.22
N PHE A 46 11.61 -3.23 -36.09
CA PHE A 46 13.03 -3.10 -35.68
C PHE A 46 14.03 -3.64 -36.72
N TRP A 47 13.58 -3.96 -37.94
CA TRP A 47 14.35 -4.58 -39.04
C TRP A 47 15.06 -5.92 -38.72
N ASN A 48 14.94 -6.45 -37.50
CA ASN A 48 15.62 -7.64 -37.02
C ASN A 48 14.61 -8.72 -36.55
N ARG A 49 14.92 -9.98 -36.82
CA ARG A 49 14.23 -11.13 -36.22
C ARG A 49 14.99 -11.58 -34.98
N PHE A 50 14.26 -11.88 -33.92
CA PHE A 50 14.82 -12.40 -32.68
C PHE A 50 14.92 -13.93 -32.74
N GLU A 51 15.96 -14.50 -32.14
CA GLU A 51 16.01 -15.94 -31.94
C GLU A 51 14.97 -16.37 -30.90
N TYR A 52 14.34 -17.53 -31.06
CA TYR A 52 13.37 -18.04 -30.08
C TYR A 52 14.02 -18.46 -28.74
N SER A 53 15.35 -18.38 -28.62
CA SER A 53 16.16 -18.50 -27.41
C SER A 53 16.44 -17.16 -26.71
N ASP A 54 16.09 -16.02 -27.32
CA ASP A 54 16.32 -14.69 -26.74
C ASP A 54 15.34 -14.42 -25.59
N GLU A 55 15.87 -14.34 -24.36
CA GLU A 55 15.07 -14.13 -23.15
C GLU A 55 14.34 -12.78 -23.13
N ASN A 56 14.90 -11.73 -23.74
CA ASN A 56 14.29 -10.41 -23.78
C ASN A 56 13.09 -10.41 -24.74
N PHE A 57 13.24 -11.03 -25.90
CA PHE A 57 12.15 -11.21 -26.86
C PHE A 57 11.02 -12.09 -26.29
N LEU A 58 11.35 -13.22 -25.65
CA LEU A 58 10.36 -14.09 -25.01
C LEU A 58 9.64 -13.38 -23.87
N THR A 59 10.33 -12.52 -23.13
CA THR A 59 9.75 -11.72 -22.05
C THR A 59 8.80 -10.64 -22.58
N LEU A 60 9.20 -9.92 -23.63
CA LEU A 60 8.34 -8.95 -24.33
C LEU A 60 7.03 -9.61 -24.81
N ALA A 61 7.16 -10.73 -25.51
CA ALA A 61 6.02 -11.46 -26.05
C ALA A 61 5.10 -12.05 -24.96
N LYS A 62 5.67 -12.50 -23.82
CA LYS A 62 4.89 -12.90 -22.63
C LYS A 62 4.10 -11.72 -22.05
N TYR A 63 4.68 -10.53 -21.99
CA TYR A 63 3.96 -9.35 -21.52
C TYR A 63 2.83 -8.97 -22.46
N VAL A 64 3.03 -9.05 -23.79
CA VAL A 64 1.95 -8.75 -24.75
C VAL A 64 0.80 -9.76 -24.61
N ASP A 65 1.07 -11.07 -24.63
CA ASP A 65 0.04 -12.12 -24.45
C ASP A 65 -0.73 -12.00 -23.12
N LYS A 66 -0.02 -11.65 -22.04
CA LYS A 66 -0.64 -11.45 -20.72
C LYS A 66 -1.49 -10.18 -20.67
N ASN A 67 -1.08 -9.12 -21.37
CA ASN A 67 -1.82 -7.86 -21.44
C ASN A 67 -3.16 -8.03 -22.16
N GLY A 68 -3.20 -8.73 -23.29
CA GLY A 68 -4.44 -9.03 -24.01
C GLY A 68 -5.50 -9.70 -23.18
N LYS A 69 -5.10 -10.76 -22.47
CA LYS A 69 -5.97 -11.51 -21.56
C LYS A 69 -6.52 -10.65 -20.43
N ILE A 70 -5.76 -9.65 -19.98
CA ILE A 70 -6.20 -8.72 -18.95
C ILE A 70 -7.13 -7.66 -19.53
N VAL A 71 -6.79 -7.10 -20.69
CA VAL A 71 -7.56 -6.06 -21.40
C VAL A 71 -8.95 -6.57 -21.80
N SER A 72 -9.06 -7.85 -22.15
CA SER A 72 -10.33 -8.50 -22.48
C SER A 72 -11.19 -8.87 -21.26
N THR A 73 -10.80 -8.47 -20.04
CA THR A 73 -11.61 -8.75 -18.84
C THR A 73 -12.67 -7.66 -18.61
N PRO A 74 -13.88 -8.04 -18.12
CA PRO A 74 -14.90 -7.06 -17.73
C PRO A 74 -14.40 -6.02 -16.72
N TRP A 75 -13.35 -6.34 -15.96
CA TRP A 75 -12.71 -5.43 -15.02
C TRP A 75 -12.05 -4.23 -15.70
N ILE A 76 -11.40 -4.41 -16.86
CA ILE A 76 -10.78 -3.30 -17.59
C ILE A 76 -11.84 -2.41 -18.25
N GLU A 77 -12.94 -2.99 -18.71
CA GLU A 77 -14.10 -2.22 -19.19
C GLU A 77 -14.72 -1.39 -18.06
N LEU A 78 -14.87 -1.97 -16.86
CA LEU A 78 -15.35 -1.24 -15.68
C LEU A 78 -14.40 -0.09 -15.31
N TYR A 79 -13.09 -0.33 -15.32
CA TYR A 79 -12.07 0.71 -15.09
C TYR A 79 -12.16 1.83 -16.12
N ASN A 80 -12.32 1.50 -17.41
CA ASN A 80 -12.49 2.50 -18.47
C ASN A 80 -13.78 3.32 -18.33
N ALA A 81 -14.84 2.73 -17.75
CA ALA A 81 -16.09 3.42 -17.46
C ALA A 81 -16.02 4.30 -16.19
N PHE A 82 -15.26 3.88 -15.16
CA PHE A 82 -15.18 4.56 -13.87
C PHE A 82 -13.73 4.68 -13.35
N PRO A 83 -12.82 5.35 -14.09
CA PRO A 83 -11.40 5.35 -13.76
C PRO A 83 -11.12 6.00 -12.39
N SER A 84 -11.83 7.08 -12.05
CA SER A 84 -11.67 7.80 -10.78
C SER A 84 -12.00 6.97 -9.54
N LEU A 85 -12.97 6.06 -9.66
CA LEU A 85 -13.46 5.21 -8.57
C LEU A 85 -12.57 3.97 -8.40
N LEU A 86 -12.09 3.42 -9.52
CA LEU A 86 -11.47 2.09 -9.57
C LEU A 86 -9.94 2.14 -9.58
N HIS A 87 -9.33 3.33 -9.76
CA HIS A 87 -7.87 3.52 -9.69
C HIS A 87 -7.25 3.13 -8.35
N TYR A 88 -8.01 3.22 -7.26
CA TYR A 88 -7.54 2.93 -5.90
C TYR A 88 -7.84 1.50 -5.42
N LEU A 89 -8.53 0.69 -6.23
CA LEU A 89 -8.91 -0.68 -5.87
C LEU A 89 -7.91 -1.67 -6.46
N SER A 90 -7.46 -2.66 -5.68
CA SER A 90 -6.56 -3.70 -6.19
C SER A 90 -7.25 -4.54 -7.27
N GLY A 91 -6.78 -4.48 -8.52
CA GLY A 91 -7.37 -5.22 -9.64
C GLY A 91 -6.37 -5.63 -10.72
N SER A 92 -6.86 -6.29 -11.77
CA SER A 92 -6.05 -6.76 -12.90
C SER A 92 -5.34 -5.62 -13.67
N HIS A 93 -5.86 -4.38 -13.58
CA HIS A 93 -5.24 -3.18 -14.14
C HIS A 93 -3.85 -2.87 -13.56
N ASN A 94 -3.55 -3.24 -12.31
CA ASN A 94 -2.22 -3.03 -11.72
C ASN A 94 -1.15 -3.92 -12.37
N THR A 95 -1.51 -5.17 -12.67
CA THR A 95 -0.62 -6.09 -13.40
C THR A 95 -0.44 -5.62 -14.84
N LEU A 96 -1.50 -5.07 -15.45
CA LEU A 96 -1.48 -4.49 -16.78
C LEU A 96 -0.54 -3.26 -16.86
N PHE A 97 -0.63 -2.33 -15.90
CA PHE A 97 0.27 -1.17 -15.82
C PHE A 97 1.74 -1.58 -15.64
N LYS A 98 2.02 -2.56 -14.78
CA LYS A 98 3.38 -3.10 -14.58
C LYS A 98 3.95 -3.68 -15.88
N ASN A 99 3.21 -4.57 -16.54
CA ASN A 99 3.66 -5.18 -17.79
C ASN A 99 3.88 -4.15 -18.90
N MET A 100 2.99 -3.14 -19.01
CA MET A 100 3.13 -2.08 -20.02
C MET A 100 4.30 -1.12 -19.75
N THR A 101 4.66 -0.92 -18.48
CA THR A 101 5.85 -0.13 -18.11
C THR A 101 7.13 -0.80 -18.62
N GLU A 102 7.24 -2.12 -18.46
CA GLU A 102 8.38 -2.88 -18.99
C GLU A 102 8.43 -2.89 -20.53
N GLN A 103 7.27 -2.99 -21.20
CA GLN A 103 7.18 -2.87 -22.67
C GLN A 103 7.65 -1.49 -23.14
N ARG A 104 7.25 -0.42 -22.45
CA ARG A 104 7.66 0.96 -22.78
C ARG A 104 9.18 1.13 -22.66
N LYS A 105 9.80 0.53 -21.65
CA LYS A 105 11.27 0.53 -21.47
C LYS A 105 11.98 -0.11 -22.67
N PHE A 106 11.52 -1.27 -23.11
CA PHE A 106 12.04 -1.95 -24.29
C PHE A 106 11.90 -1.12 -25.57
N ILE A 107 10.74 -0.49 -25.79
CA ILE A 107 10.49 0.38 -26.95
C ILE A 107 11.43 1.58 -26.95
N LEU A 108 11.61 2.23 -25.80
CA LEU A 108 12.49 3.40 -25.66
C LEU A 108 13.97 3.05 -25.92
N GLU A 109 14.42 1.88 -25.46
CA GLU A 109 15.76 1.37 -25.75
C GLU A 109 15.98 1.18 -27.25
N LYS A 110 15.00 0.58 -27.94
CA LYS A 110 15.08 0.40 -29.39
C LYS A 110 15.01 1.70 -30.19
N ILE A 111 14.19 2.66 -29.78
CA ILE A 111 14.19 4.01 -30.39
C ILE A 111 15.58 4.64 -30.25
N LYS A 112 16.21 4.51 -29.07
CA LYS A 112 17.55 5.06 -28.82
C LYS A 112 18.61 4.42 -29.72
N GLU A 113 18.60 3.10 -29.88
CA GLU A 113 19.50 2.40 -30.81
C GLU A 113 19.38 2.95 -32.24
N HIS A 114 18.16 3.15 -32.73
CA HIS A 114 17.91 3.67 -34.08
C HIS A 114 18.29 5.14 -34.21
N GLN A 115 18.11 5.96 -33.16
CA GLN A 115 18.60 7.34 -33.14
C GLN A 115 20.13 7.44 -33.26
N GLU A 116 20.86 6.46 -32.72
CA GLU A 116 22.33 6.42 -32.78
C GLU A 116 22.85 5.94 -34.16
N SER A 117 22.06 5.16 -34.91
CA SER A 117 22.44 4.60 -36.22
C SER A 117 21.69 5.18 -37.44
N LEU A 118 20.89 6.24 -37.26
CA LEU A 118 19.95 6.76 -38.26
C LEU A 118 20.65 7.30 -39.54
N ASP A 119 20.33 6.71 -40.70
CA ASP A 119 20.68 7.26 -42.02
C ASP A 119 19.49 8.00 -42.64
N LEU A 120 19.59 9.34 -42.72
CA LEU A 120 18.53 10.23 -43.23
C LEU A 120 18.14 9.97 -44.70
N ASN A 121 18.97 9.27 -45.48
CA ASN A 121 18.75 9.01 -46.89
C ASN A 121 18.26 7.58 -47.19
N ASN A 122 18.29 6.68 -46.22
CA ASN A 122 17.97 5.27 -46.42
C ASN A 122 17.27 4.67 -45.17
N PRO A 123 15.97 4.97 -44.96
CA PRO A 123 15.21 4.38 -43.85
C PRO A 123 15.15 2.86 -43.98
N GLN A 124 15.60 2.13 -42.95
CA GLN A 124 15.59 0.67 -42.98
C GLN A 124 14.25 0.12 -42.49
N ASP A 125 13.61 0.77 -41.51
CA ASP A 125 12.34 0.32 -40.94
C ASP A 125 11.37 1.46 -40.56
N PHE A 126 10.32 1.08 -39.82
CA PHE A 126 9.28 1.99 -39.36
C PHE A 126 9.81 3.08 -38.42
N ILE A 127 10.76 2.76 -37.53
CA ILE A 127 11.32 3.72 -36.58
C ILE A 127 12.17 4.75 -37.34
N ASP A 128 13.05 4.31 -38.23
CA ASP A 128 13.87 5.20 -39.06
C ASP A 128 13.01 6.16 -39.89
N TYR A 129 11.98 5.62 -40.55
CA TYR A 129 11.07 6.42 -41.35
C TYR A 129 10.34 7.48 -40.51
N PHE A 130 9.85 7.10 -39.33
CA PHE A 130 9.14 8.01 -38.44
C PHE A 130 10.06 9.09 -37.88
N LEU A 131 11.29 8.74 -37.48
CA LEU A 131 12.30 9.68 -36.99
C LEU A 131 12.72 10.69 -38.09
N ILE A 132 12.92 10.23 -39.33
CA ILE A 132 13.23 11.11 -40.47
C ILE A 132 12.09 12.09 -40.75
N LYS A 133 10.84 11.62 -40.66
CA LYS A 133 9.65 12.49 -40.81
C LYS A 133 9.52 13.50 -39.68
N MET A 134 9.76 13.07 -38.44
CA MET A 134 9.77 13.95 -37.26
C MET A 134 10.82 15.07 -37.40
N GLU A 135 12.03 14.77 -37.89
CA GLU A 135 13.06 15.80 -38.10
C GLU A 135 12.70 16.76 -39.26
N LYS A 136 12.10 16.24 -40.35
CA LYS A 136 11.63 17.07 -41.48
C LYS A 136 10.48 18.01 -41.11
N GLU A 137 9.64 17.63 -40.14
CA GLU A 137 8.43 18.36 -39.78
C GLU A 137 8.51 19.05 -38.40
N LYS A 138 9.71 19.13 -37.81
CA LYS A 138 9.99 19.68 -36.46
C LYS A 138 9.52 21.13 -36.23
N HIS A 139 9.39 21.92 -37.29
CA HIS A 139 8.90 23.30 -37.22
C HIS A 139 7.39 23.44 -37.46
N ASN A 140 6.71 22.36 -37.84
CA ASN A 140 5.26 22.34 -38.02
C ASN A 140 4.56 22.02 -36.70
N LYS A 141 3.90 23.02 -36.10
CA LYS A 141 3.14 22.87 -34.84
C LYS A 141 1.91 21.97 -34.96
N GLN A 142 1.51 21.57 -36.16
CA GLN A 142 0.42 20.63 -36.44
C GLN A 142 0.93 19.25 -36.88
N SER A 143 2.23 18.97 -36.80
CA SER A 143 2.79 17.67 -37.18
C SER A 143 2.29 16.56 -36.26
N GLU A 144 1.83 15.47 -36.86
CA GLU A 144 1.48 14.22 -36.15
C GLU A 144 2.72 13.37 -35.84
N PHE A 145 3.89 13.71 -36.37
CA PHE A 145 5.15 12.99 -36.13
C PHE A 145 5.83 13.51 -34.86
N THR A 146 5.34 13.08 -33.70
CA THR A 146 5.92 13.37 -32.38
C THR A 146 6.50 12.10 -31.73
N MET A 147 7.39 12.27 -30.75
CA MET A 147 7.95 11.14 -30.00
C MET A 147 6.87 10.32 -29.29
N ASP A 148 5.84 10.98 -28.75
CA ASP A 148 4.73 10.29 -28.08
C ASP A 148 3.89 9.48 -29.08
N ASN A 149 3.68 10.01 -30.29
CA ASN A 149 2.98 9.29 -31.35
C ASN A 149 3.82 8.14 -31.90
N LEU A 150 5.15 8.25 -31.94
CA LEU A 150 6.04 7.14 -32.28
C LEU A 150 5.90 6.00 -31.26
N ILE A 151 6.08 6.29 -29.96
CA ILE A 151 5.97 5.30 -28.89
C ILE A 151 4.59 4.63 -28.91
N THR A 152 3.52 5.43 -29.04
CA THR A 152 2.15 4.92 -29.10
C THR A 152 1.92 4.05 -30.34
N SER A 153 2.45 4.45 -31.51
CA SER A 153 2.31 3.67 -32.75
C SER A 153 3.07 2.34 -32.69
N LEU A 154 4.24 2.31 -32.06
CA LEU A 154 5.01 1.09 -31.85
C LEU A 154 4.29 0.12 -30.91
N TRP A 155 3.68 0.65 -29.85
CA TRP A 155 2.89 -0.13 -28.90
C TRP A 155 1.63 -0.73 -29.54
N ASP A 156 0.92 0.05 -30.36
CA ASP A 156 -0.22 -0.45 -31.13
C ASP A 156 0.18 -1.56 -32.10
N LEU A 157 1.27 -1.38 -32.85
CA LEU A 157 1.73 -2.37 -33.82
C LEU A 157 2.11 -3.68 -33.12
N LEU A 158 2.79 -3.61 -31.96
CA LEU A 158 3.12 -4.77 -31.14
C LEU A 158 1.87 -5.46 -30.59
N THR A 159 0.90 -4.71 -30.06
CA THR A 159 -0.29 -5.30 -29.42
C THR A 159 -1.27 -5.84 -30.46
N ALA A 160 -1.54 -5.07 -31.51
CA ALA A 160 -2.51 -5.43 -32.55
C ALA A 160 -2.06 -6.65 -33.36
N GLY A 161 -0.78 -6.76 -33.75
CA GLY A 161 -0.29 -7.85 -34.58
C GLY A 161 -0.01 -9.17 -33.85
N ILE A 162 0.03 -9.17 -32.51
CA ILE A 162 0.29 -10.40 -31.73
C ILE A 162 -1.01 -11.09 -31.36
N GLU A 163 -1.95 -10.35 -30.74
CA GLU A 163 -3.19 -10.95 -30.23
C GLU A 163 -4.16 -11.32 -31.33
N THR A 164 -4.47 -10.39 -32.24
CA THR A 164 -5.46 -10.64 -33.30
C THR A 164 -4.99 -11.75 -34.24
N THR A 165 -3.76 -11.67 -34.73
CA THR A 165 -3.16 -12.67 -35.62
C THR A 165 -3.00 -14.03 -34.95
N SER A 166 -2.55 -14.11 -33.68
CA SER A 166 -2.43 -15.40 -32.98
C SER A 166 -3.78 -16.08 -32.76
N ILE A 167 -4.78 -15.30 -32.33
CA ILE A 167 -6.12 -15.81 -32.06
C ILE A 167 -6.78 -16.25 -33.38
N THR A 168 -6.70 -15.44 -34.44
CA THR A 168 -7.21 -15.81 -35.77
C THR A 168 -6.53 -17.06 -36.34
N LEU A 169 -5.22 -17.24 -36.15
CA LEU A 169 -4.52 -18.45 -36.58
C LEU A 169 -4.96 -19.70 -35.78
N ARG A 170 -5.11 -19.60 -34.46
CA ARG A 170 -5.59 -20.71 -33.62
C ARG A 170 -6.99 -21.16 -34.04
N TYR A 171 -7.91 -20.21 -34.20
CA TYR A 171 -9.27 -20.52 -34.64
C TYR A 171 -9.31 -20.98 -36.08
N GLY A 172 -8.52 -20.38 -36.97
CA GLY A 172 -8.38 -20.81 -38.35
C GLY A 172 -7.92 -22.27 -38.47
N LEU A 173 -6.89 -22.66 -37.73
CA LEU A 173 -6.43 -24.05 -37.70
C LEU A 173 -7.47 -25.01 -37.11
N LEU A 174 -8.22 -24.58 -36.09
CA LEU A 174 -9.30 -25.37 -35.50
C LEU A 174 -10.48 -25.58 -36.48
N LEU A 175 -10.88 -24.52 -37.20
CA LEU A 175 -11.91 -24.59 -38.24
C LEU A 175 -11.47 -25.49 -39.39
N LEU A 176 -10.22 -25.38 -39.83
CA LEU A 176 -9.62 -26.25 -40.84
C LEU A 176 -9.55 -27.72 -40.38
N LEU A 177 -9.26 -27.99 -39.11
CA LEU A 177 -9.30 -29.34 -38.52
C LEU A 177 -10.72 -29.94 -38.52
N LYS A 178 -11.74 -29.10 -38.34
CA LYS A 178 -13.16 -29.50 -38.39
C LYS A 178 -13.66 -29.74 -39.82
N HIS A 179 -13.06 -29.08 -40.80
CA HIS A 179 -13.42 -29.10 -42.22
C HIS A 179 -12.26 -29.65 -43.09
N PRO A 180 -11.93 -30.96 -42.99
CA PRO A 180 -10.80 -31.55 -43.71
C PRO A 180 -10.90 -31.40 -45.24
N GLU A 181 -12.12 -31.30 -45.79
CA GLU A 181 -12.38 -31.04 -47.20
C GLU A 181 -11.95 -29.65 -47.67
N VAL A 182 -12.08 -28.63 -46.80
CA VAL A 182 -11.62 -27.26 -47.06
C VAL A 182 -10.09 -27.21 -46.94
N THR A 183 -9.54 -27.85 -45.91
CA THR A 183 -8.10 -27.96 -45.69
C THR A 183 -7.38 -28.61 -46.86
N ALA A 184 -7.93 -29.69 -47.43
CA ALA A 184 -7.35 -30.35 -48.59
C ALA A 184 -7.27 -29.43 -49.82
N LYS A 185 -8.31 -28.62 -50.08
CA LYS A 185 -8.35 -27.67 -51.20
C LYS A 185 -7.40 -26.49 -51.02
N VAL A 186 -7.30 -25.95 -49.80
CA VAL A 186 -6.31 -24.92 -49.47
C VAL A 186 -4.89 -25.47 -49.68
N GLN A 187 -4.63 -26.69 -49.21
CA GLN A 187 -3.34 -27.35 -49.37
C GLN A 187 -2.96 -27.59 -50.84
N GLU A 188 -3.93 -27.98 -51.68
CA GLU A 188 -3.74 -28.15 -53.12
C GLU A 188 -3.36 -26.82 -53.80
N GLU A 189 -4.05 -25.73 -53.46
CA GLU A 189 -3.77 -24.41 -54.02
C GLU A 189 -2.40 -23.87 -53.58
N ILE A 190 -2.02 -24.05 -52.31
CA ILE A 190 -0.69 -23.72 -51.78
C ILE A 190 0.40 -24.49 -52.53
N ASN A 191 0.23 -25.81 -52.69
CA ASN A 191 1.21 -26.66 -53.38
C ASN A 191 1.35 -26.28 -54.86
N ARG A 192 0.27 -25.84 -55.51
CA ARG A 192 0.26 -25.41 -56.91
C ARG A 192 0.95 -24.06 -57.12
N VAL A 193 0.74 -23.10 -56.21
CA VAL A 193 1.19 -21.71 -56.40
C VAL A 193 2.58 -21.45 -55.81
N VAL A 194 2.83 -21.95 -54.60
CA VAL A 194 4.07 -21.70 -53.84
C VAL A 194 5.05 -22.89 -53.98
N GLY A 195 4.54 -24.13 -53.95
CA GLY A 195 5.36 -25.35 -54.00
C GLY A 195 6.13 -25.61 -52.69
N ARG A 196 6.80 -26.77 -52.51
CA ARG A 196 7.39 -27.15 -51.20
C ARG A 196 8.70 -26.46 -50.80
N ASN A 197 9.42 -25.86 -51.76
CA ASN A 197 10.80 -25.38 -51.56
C ASN A 197 10.93 -23.85 -51.60
N GLN A 198 9.82 -23.11 -51.73
CA GLN A 198 9.83 -21.65 -51.79
C GLN A 198 9.04 -21.05 -50.63
N SER A 199 9.52 -19.95 -50.07
CA SER A 199 8.81 -19.20 -49.04
C SER A 199 7.59 -18.47 -49.62
N PRO A 200 6.42 -18.52 -48.97
CA PRO A 200 5.26 -17.74 -49.41
C PRO A 200 5.53 -16.24 -49.22
N CYS A 201 4.99 -15.43 -50.14
CA CYS A 201 5.08 -13.98 -50.11
C CYS A 201 3.73 -13.34 -50.49
N MET A 202 3.59 -12.03 -50.23
CA MET A 202 2.33 -11.33 -50.50
C MET A 202 1.96 -11.24 -51.99
N GLN A 203 2.91 -11.46 -52.89
CA GLN A 203 2.65 -11.53 -54.34
C GLN A 203 1.92 -12.82 -54.74
N ASP A 204 1.95 -13.86 -53.91
CA ASP A 204 1.25 -15.13 -54.16
C ASP A 204 -0.26 -15.02 -53.90
N ARG A 205 -0.68 -14.04 -53.09
CA ARG A 205 -2.09 -13.81 -52.70
C ARG A 205 -3.03 -13.67 -53.90
N SER A 206 -2.65 -12.87 -54.88
CA SER A 206 -3.46 -12.65 -56.09
C SER A 206 -3.64 -13.91 -56.94
N ARG A 207 -2.82 -14.94 -56.71
CA ARG A 207 -2.84 -16.23 -57.40
C ARG A 207 -3.49 -17.35 -56.58
N MET A 208 -3.91 -17.06 -55.35
CA MET A 208 -4.51 -18.01 -54.40
C MET A 208 -5.90 -17.54 -53.92
N PRO A 209 -6.86 -17.31 -54.84
CA PRO A 209 -8.16 -16.73 -54.50
C PRO A 209 -8.99 -17.61 -53.56
N TYR A 210 -8.82 -18.94 -53.58
CA TYR A 210 -9.58 -19.83 -52.70
C TYR A 210 -9.06 -19.75 -51.25
N THR A 211 -7.74 -19.77 -51.08
CA THR A 211 -7.07 -19.61 -49.77
C THR A 211 -7.35 -18.23 -49.19
N ASP A 212 -7.31 -17.19 -50.02
CA ASP A 212 -7.66 -15.82 -49.63
C ASP A 212 -9.12 -15.74 -49.14
N ALA A 213 -10.07 -16.36 -49.85
CA ALA A 213 -11.47 -16.42 -49.42
C ALA A 213 -11.66 -17.19 -48.10
N VAL A 214 -10.93 -18.30 -47.90
CA VAL A 214 -10.97 -19.06 -46.64
C VAL A 214 -10.43 -18.22 -45.48
N ILE A 215 -9.39 -17.41 -45.70
CA ILE A 215 -8.86 -16.51 -44.66
C ILE A 215 -9.87 -15.42 -44.31
N HIS A 216 -10.53 -14.81 -45.30
CA HIS A 216 -11.62 -13.87 -45.03
C HIS A 216 -12.75 -14.52 -44.23
N GLU A 217 -13.12 -15.76 -44.54
CA GLU A 217 -14.16 -16.49 -43.80
C GLU A 217 -13.73 -16.81 -42.36
N ILE A 218 -12.47 -17.22 -42.14
CA ILE A 218 -11.91 -17.41 -40.80
C ILE A 218 -11.95 -16.09 -40.02
N GLN A 219 -11.55 -14.99 -40.64
CA GLN A 219 -11.57 -13.67 -40.01
C GLN A 219 -12.98 -13.22 -39.66
N ARG A 220 -13.96 -13.49 -40.54
CA ARG A 220 -15.40 -13.28 -40.29
C ARG A 220 -15.91 -14.01 -39.05
N TYR A 221 -15.47 -15.24 -38.82
CA TYR A 221 -15.85 -16.00 -37.61
C TYR A 221 -15.15 -15.52 -36.34
N THR A 222 -14.01 -14.85 -36.47
CA THR A 222 -13.22 -14.43 -35.31
C THR A 222 -13.51 -13.00 -34.86
N ASP A 223 -13.95 -12.09 -35.75
CA ASP A 223 -14.36 -10.70 -35.49
C ASP A 223 -13.66 -9.99 -34.30
N LEU A 224 -12.32 -10.04 -34.28
CA LEU A 224 -11.46 -9.46 -33.24
C LEU A 224 -10.95 -8.10 -33.67
N VAL A 225 -11.78 -7.07 -33.60
CA VAL A 225 -11.26 -5.70 -33.52
C VAL A 225 -11.06 -5.41 -32.03
N PRO A 226 -9.81 -5.22 -31.55
CA PRO A 226 -9.62 -4.74 -30.18
C PRO A 226 -10.38 -3.43 -30.03
N ASN A 227 -11.21 -3.30 -28.99
CA ASN A 227 -11.90 -2.06 -28.59
C ASN A 227 -10.95 -0.85 -28.38
N ASN A 228 -9.64 -1.05 -28.54
CA ASN A 228 -8.57 -0.07 -28.35
C ASN A 228 -8.15 0.67 -29.62
N LEU A 229 -8.51 0.20 -30.82
CA LEU A 229 -8.19 0.87 -32.10
C LEU A 229 -9.28 1.87 -32.49
N THR A 230 -9.65 2.76 -31.56
CA THR A 230 -10.61 3.83 -31.83
C THR A 230 -9.90 5.10 -32.28
N HIS A 231 -10.27 5.60 -33.44
CA HIS A 231 -9.95 6.92 -33.93
C HIS A 231 -10.94 7.96 -33.39
N ALA A 232 -10.59 9.24 -33.42
CA ALA A 232 -11.45 10.35 -33.03
C ALA A 232 -11.58 11.34 -34.18
N ALA A 233 -12.80 11.80 -34.44
CA ALA A 233 -13.06 12.81 -35.46
C ALA A 233 -12.32 14.13 -35.12
N ALA A 234 -11.42 14.58 -36.00
CA ALA A 234 -10.62 15.79 -35.80
C ALA A 234 -11.45 17.09 -35.89
N GLN A 235 -12.58 17.02 -36.60
CA GLN A 235 -13.57 18.09 -36.79
C GLN A 235 -14.99 17.52 -36.81
N ASN A 236 -16.02 18.37 -36.90
CA ASN A 236 -17.39 17.92 -37.11
C ASN A 236 -17.53 17.42 -38.56
N ILE A 237 -18.04 16.21 -38.76
CA ILE A 237 -18.12 15.58 -40.08
C ILE A 237 -19.55 15.12 -40.32
N GLU A 238 -20.10 15.46 -41.49
CA GLU A 238 -21.44 15.06 -41.91
C GLU A 238 -21.36 13.78 -42.76
N PHE A 239 -22.05 12.73 -42.33
CA PHE A 239 -22.08 11.42 -42.97
C PHE A 239 -23.53 10.93 -43.10
N ARG A 240 -24.05 10.84 -44.34
CA ARG A 240 -25.39 10.30 -44.67
C ARG A 240 -26.48 10.76 -43.67
N GLU A 241 -26.63 12.08 -43.51
CA GLU A 241 -27.57 12.76 -42.59
C GLU A 241 -27.22 12.66 -41.08
N TYR A 242 -26.14 11.99 -40.73
CA TYR A 242 -25.61 11.90 -39.36
C TYR A 242 -24.41 12.82 -39.18
N ILE A 243 -24.44 13.70 -38.18
CA ILE A 243 -23.28 14.52 -37.82
C ILE A 243 -22.47 13.74 -36.78
N ILE A 244 -21.19 13.53 -37.04
CA ILE A 244 -20.20 13.02 -36.08
C ILE A 244 -19.44 14.23 -35.52
N PRO A 245 -19.74 14.67 -34.29
CA PRO A 245 -19.04 15.79 -33.67
C PRO A 245 -17.55 15.53 -33.47
N ARG A 246 -16.77 16.60 -33.55
CA ARG A 246 -15.35 16.65 -33.17
C ARG A 246 -15.13 15.97 -31.81
N GLY A 247 -14.17 15.05 -31.76
CA GLY A 247 -13.80 14.30 -30.55
C GLY A 247 -14.60 13.01 -30.31
N LYS A 248 -15.55 12.63 -31.17
CA LYS A 248 -16.26 11.35 -31.06
C LYS A 248 -15.41 10.20 -31.58
N ARG A 249 -15.45 9.07 -30.86
CA ARG A 249 -14.71 7.85 -31.16
C ARG A 249 -15.34 7.07 -32.32
N VAL A 250 -14.51 6.52 -33.19
CA VAL A 250 -14.82 5.72 -34.39
C VAL A 250 -13.88 4.52 -34.44
N CYS A 251 -14.38 3.30 -34.67
CA CYS A 251 -13.57 2.08 -34.68
C CYS A 251 -13.59 1.42 -36.06
N ALA A 252 -12.46 0.92 -36.56
CA ALA A 252 -12.42 -0.10 -37.61
C ALA A 252 -11.06 -0.80 -37.73
N GLY A 253 -11.04 -2.01 -38.30
CA GLY A 253 -9.80 -2.77 -38.52
C GLY A 253 -9.94 -3.82 -39.61
N GLU A 254 -8.92 -4.00 -40.46
CA GLU A 254 -8.80 -5.22 -41.29
C GLU A 254 -7.44 -5.39 -42.03
N GLY A 255 -6.75 -4.30 -42.42
CA GLY A 255 -5.71 -4.38 -43.46
C GLY A 255 -4.38 -5.10 -43.13
N LEU A 256 -3.83 -4.95 -41.91
CA LEU A 256 -2.49 -5.49 -41.58
C LEU A 256 -2.56 -6.97 -41.14
N ALA A 257 -3.53 -7.30 -40.28
CA ALA A 257 -3.74 -8.66 -39.78
C ALA A 257 -4.00 -9.67 -40.90
N HIS A 258 -4.70 -9.25 -41.97
CA HIS A 258 -4.95 -10.11 -43.12
C HIS A 258 -3.67 -10.57 -43.82
N MET A 259 -2.67 -9.69 -43.96
CA MET A 259 -1.39 -10.05 -44.59
C MET A 259 -0.62 -11.07 -43.76
N GLU A 260 -0.63 -10.90 -42.44
CA GLU A 260 0.09 -11.79 -41.51
C GLU A 260 -0.55 -13.17 -41.42
N VAL A 261 -1.87 -13.21 -41.29
CA VAL A 261 -2.63 -14.47 -41.27
C VAL A 261 -2.42 -15.23 -42.58
N PHE A 262 -2.41 -14.55 -43.73
CA PHE A 262 -2.13 -15.16 -45.03
C PHE A 262 -0.74 -15.82 -45.05
N LEU A 263 0.32 -15.08 -44.75
CA LEU A 263 1.69 -15.61 -44.83
C LEU A 263 1.93 -16.76 -43.84
N LEU A 264 1.42 -16.65 -42.62
CA LEU A 264 1.64 -17.65 -41.57
C LEU A 264 0.80 -18.90 -41.79
N LEU A 265 -0.49 -18.77 -42.14
CA LEU A 265 -1.35 -19.92 -42.41
C LEU A 265 -0.86 -20.71 -43.63
N VAL A 266 -0.47 -20.01 -44.70
CA VAL A 266 0.10 -20.63 -45.90
C VAL A 266 1.40 -21.35 -45.57
N SER A 267 2.29 -20.73 -44.77
CA SER A 267 3.55 -21.36 -44.34
C SER A 267 3.31 -22.62 -43.50
N ILE A 268 2.34 -22.61 -42.58
CA ILE A 268 2.01 -23.77 -41.74
C ILE A 268 1.48 -24.91 -42.60
N LEU A 269 0.49 -24.64 -43.45
CA LEU A 269 -0.12 -25.67 -44.28
C LEU A 269 0.87 -26.20 -45.33
N GLN A 270 1.73 -25.35 -45.91
CA GLN A 270 2.78 -25.79 -46.84
C GLN A 270 3.68 -26.90 -46.27
N HIS A 271 3.99 -26.85 -44.97
CA HIS A 271 4.92 -27.79 -44.33
C HIS A 271 4.25 -28.88 -43.49
N PHE A 272 2.99 -28.69 -43.06
CA PHE A 272 2.29 -29.60 -42.16
C PHE A 272 0.92 -30.02 -42.70
N THR A 273 0.62 -31.31 -42.57
CA THR A 273 -0.74 -31.83 -42.78
C THR A 273 -1.46 -31.89 -41.45
N LEU A 274 -2.56 -31.14 -41.32
CA LEU A 274 -3.38 -31.16 -40.12
C LEU A 274 -4.10 -32.51 -39.98
N LYS A 275 -3.93 -33.18 -38.83
CA LYS A 275 -4.62 -34.42 -38.47
C LYS A 275 -5.24 -34.27 -37.07
N PRO A 276 -6.56 -34.42 -36.92
CA PRO A 276 -7.20 -34.31 -35.61
C PRO A 276 -6.95 -35.57 -34.77
N LEU A 277 -6.69 -35.40 -33.47
CA LEU A 277 -6.51 -36.51 -32.51
C LEU A 277 -7.84 -37.13 -32.05
N VAL A 278 -8.96 -36.47 -32.37
CA VAL A 278 -10.33 -36.86 -32.04
C VAL A 278 -11.17 -36.78 -33.32
N ASP A 279 -12.32 -37.46 -33.37
CA ASP A 279 -13.24 -37.32 -34.51
C ASP A 279 -13.58 -35.83 -34.73
N PRO A 280 -13.41 -35.27 -35.94
CA PRO A 280 -13.76 -33.88 -36.27
C PRO A 280 -15.15 -33.45 -35.79
N LYS A 281 -16.10 -34.38 -35.72
CA LYS A 281 -17.48 -34.14 -35.25
C LYS A 281 -17.59 -33.90 -33.74
N ASN A 282 -16.60 -34.34 -32.97
CA ASN A 282 -16.55 -34.23 -31.51
C ASN A 282 -15.68 -33.06 -31.02
N ILE A 283 -15.20 -32.21 -31.93
CA ILE A 283 -14.48 -30.97 -31.57
C ILE A 283 -15.50 -29.98 -31.00
N ASP A 284 -15.46 -29.77 -29.68
CA ASP A 284 -16.36 -28.86 -28.96
C ASP A 284 -16.07 -27.39 -29.30
N THR A 285 -16.91 -26.80 -30.14
CA THR A 285 -16.87 -25.37 -30.48
C THR A 285 -17.68 -24.49 -29.51
N THR A 286 -18.19 -25.04 -28.39
CA THR A 286 -19.03 -24.29 -27.44
C THR A 286 -18.18 -23.43 -26.48
N GLN A 287 -16.94 -23.84 -26.18
CA GLN A 287 -15.94 -22.95 -25.57
C GLN A 287 -15.57 -21.78 -26.50
N LEU A 288 -15.66 -21.97 -27.82
CA LEU A 288 -15.40 -20.97 -28.85
C LEU A 288 -16.36 -19.77 -28.74
N LEU A 289 -17.64 -20.06 -28.51
CA LEU A 289 -18.70 -19.04 -28.33
C LEU A 289 -18.63 -18.36 -26.95
N LYS A 290 -18.15 -19.06 -25.92
CA LYS A 290 -18.03 -18.49 -24.55
C LYS A 290 -16.80 -17.59 -24.37
N ALA A 291 -15.73 -17.80 -25.15
CA ALA A 291 -14.50 -17.01 -25.07
C ALA A 291 -14.60 -15.63 -25.74
N LEU A 292 -15.61 -15.42 -26.60
CA LEU A 292 -15.81 -14.18 -27.38
C LEU A 292 -16.58 -13.06 -26.64
N GLY A 293 -16.89 -13.23 -25.34
CA GLY A 293 -17.41 -12.16 -24.48
C GLY A 293 -18.92 -11.90 -24.62
N SER A 294 -19.52 -11.40 -23.53
CA SER A 294 -20.97 -11.23 -23.33
C SER A 294 -21.45 -9.79 -23.59
N LEU A 295 -21.13 -9.23 -24.75
CA LEU A 295 -21.72 -7.97 -25.24
C LEU A 295 -22.63 -8.27 -26.44
N PRO A 296 -23.73 -7.51 -26.67
CA PRO A 296 -24.58 -7.70 -27.84
C PRO A 296 -23.72 -7.58 -29.10
N HIS A 297 -23.84 -8.54 -30.01
CA HIS A 297 -23.09 -8.52 -31.25
C HIS A 297 -23.47 -7.26 -32.01
N PHE A 298 -22.49 -6.42 -32.39
CA PHE A 298 -22.76 -5.17 -33.14
C PHE A 298 -23.55 -5.40 -34.42
N TYR A 299 -23.55 -6.64 -34.93
CA TYR A 299 -24.41 -7.12 -36.01
C TYR A 299 -25.91 -6.98 -35.69
N GLU A 300 -26.38 -7.43 -34.53
CA GLU A 300 -27.80 -7.34 -34.12
C GLU A 300 -28.21 -5.85 -33.97
N LEU A 301 -27.33 -5.02 -33.42
CA LEU A 301 -27.54 -3.59 -33.32
C LEU A 301 -27.50 -2.89 -34.68
N ALA A 302 -26.71 -3.38 -35.64
CA ALA A 302 -26.68 -2.83 -36.99
C ALA A 302 -27.94 -3.19 -37.80
N GLU A 303 -28.58 -4.34 -37.52
CA GLU A 303 -29.88 -4.67 -38.10
C GLU A 303 -30.97 -3.68 -37.65
N ASP A 304 -30.96 -3.29 -36.37
CA ASP A 304 -31.96 -2.38 -35.80
C ASP A 304 -31.66 -0.89 -36.07
N TYR A 305 -30.38 -0.48 -36.03
CA TYR A 305 -29.96 0.93 -36.05
C TYR A 305 -29.23 1.34 -37.34
N GLY A 306 -29.00 0.41 -38.27
CA GLY A 306 -28.34 0.66 -39.55
C GLY A 306 -26.80 0.66 -39.46
N PRO A 307 -26.11 1.00 -40.57
CA PRO A 307 -24.65 0.86 -40.69
C PRO A 307 -23.83 1.85 -39.87
N VAL A 308 -24.45 2.86 -39.24
CA VAL A 308 -23.80 3.82 -38.34
C VAL A 308 -24.72 4.10 -37.17
N PHE A 309 -24.25 3.81 -35.95
CA PHE A 309 -25.05 4.01 -34.73
C PHE A 309 -24.18 4.43 -33.55
N THR A 310 -24.79 5.01 -32.52
CA THR A 310 -24.06 5.49 -31.33
C THR A 310 -24.38 4.62 -30.12
N LEU A 311 -23.33 4.15 -29.43
CA LEU A 311 -23.41 3.48 -28.14
C LEU A 311 -22.79 4.33 -27.04
N TYR A 312 -23.27 4.17 -25.81
CA TYR A 312 -22.71 4.82 -24.63
C TYR A 312 -21.93 3.78 -23.82
N PHE A 313 -20.61 3.95 -23.77
CA PHE A 313 -19.74 3.17 -22.87
C PHE A 313 -19.52 4.00 -21.60
N GLY A 314 -20.28 3.68 -20.54
CA GLY A 314 -20.42 4.56 -19.38
C GLY A 314 -21.09 5.89 -19.77
N MET A 315 -20.49 7.02 -19.40
CA MET A 315 -20.97 8.35 -19.79
C MET A 315 -20.46 8.82 -21.17
N LYS A 316 -19.58 8.06 -21.83
CA LYS A 316 -18.93 8.47 -23.07
C LYS A 316 -19.66 7.92 -24.32
N PRO A 317 -20.14 8.78 -25.22
CA PRO A 317 -20.73 8.35 -26.49
C PRO A 317 -19.65 7.92 -27.51
N THR A 318 -19.83 6.77 -28.14
CA THR A 318 -18.98 6.16 -29.17
C THR A 318 -19.80 5.85 -30.41
N VAL A 319 -19.31 6.23 -31.60
CA VAL A 319 -19.95 5.91 -32.87
C VAL A 319 -19.37 4.60 -33.41
N VAL A 320 -20.26 3.67 -33.76
CA VAL A 320 -19.93 2.36 -34.34
C VAL A 320 -20.24 2.42 -35.83
N LEU A 321 -19.28 1.98 -36.65
CA LEU A 321 -19.44 1.81 -38.09
C LEU A 321 -19.56 0.33 -38.40
N HIS A 322 -20.59 -0.05 -39.15
CA HIS A 322 -20.89 -1.43 -39.49
C HIS A 322 -21.13 -1.57 -41.01
N GLY A 323 -20.38 -2.48 -41.64
CA GLY A 323 -20.42 -2.74 -43.08
C GLY A 323 -19.32 -2.04 -43.88
N TYR A 324 -18.87 -2.69 -44.96
CA TYR A 324 -17.71 -2.31 -45.77
C TYR A 324 -17.76 -0.86 -46.28
N GLU A 325 -18.90 -0.42 -46.80
CA GLU A 325 -19.04 0.95 -47.36
C GLU A 325 -18.91 2.04 -46.28
N ALA A 326 -19.47 1.83 -45.09
CA ALA A 326 -19.37 2.79 -43.98
C ALA A 326 -17.94 2.88 -43.44
N VAL A 327 -17.27 1.72 -43.30
CA VAL A 327 -15.89 1.65 -42.83
C VAL A 327 -14.90 2.24 -43.84
N LYS A 328 -15.03 1.87 -45.12
CA LYS A 328 -14.18 2.39 -46.20
C LYS A 328 -14.31 3.90 -46.33
N GLN A 329 -15.53 4.43 -46.33
CA GLN A 329 -15.75 5.87 -46.53
C GLN A 329 -15.11 6.69 -45.40
N VAL A 330 -15.17 6.20 -44.16
CA VAL A 330 -14.64 6.91 -42.99
C VAL A 330 -13.13 6.71 -42.81
N LEU A 331 -12.62 5.49 -42.88
CA LEU A 331 -11.19 5.22 -42.62
C LEU A 331 -10.28 5.35 -43.83
N ILE A 332 -10.81 5.27 -45.05
CA ILE A 332 -10.02 5.35 -46.29
C ILE A 332 -10.31 6.69 -46.97
N ASP A 333 -11.58 6.93 -47.33
CA ASP A 333 -11.94 8.10 -48.16
C ASP A 333 -11.87 9.42 -47.34
N GLN A 334 -12.05 9.37 -46.02
CA GLN A 334 -11.95 10.51 -45.08
C GLN A 334 -10.82 10.36 -44.04
N SER A 335 -9.77 9.59 -44.36
CA SER A 335 -8.71 9.21 -43.42
C SER A 335 -8.03 10.36 -42.66
N GLU A 336 -7.86 11.54 -43.26
CA GLU A 336 -7.31 12.73 -42.59
C GLU A 336 -8.26 13.32 -41.53
N GLU A 337 -9.56 13.21 -41.74
CA GLU A 337 -10.58 13.78 -40.85
C GLU A 337 -10.82 12.89 -39.61
N PHE A 338 -10.47 11.61 -39.72
CA PHE A 338 -10.54 10.60 -38.67
C PHE A 338 -9.15 10.09 -38.24
N SER A 339 -8.09 10.89 -38.40
CA SER A 339 -6.74 10.51 -37.97
C SER A 339 -6.53 10.54 -36.45
N GLY A 340 -7.34 11.32 -35.73
CA GLY A 340 -7.21 11.52 -34.28
C GLY A 340 -7.31 10.22 -33.50
N ARG A 341 -6.70 10.12 -32.31
CA ARG A 341 -6.83 8.95 -31.43
C ARG A 341 -7.92 9.17 -30.38
N GLY A 342 -8.74 8.15 -30.16
CA GLY A 342 -9.70 8.15 -29.05
C GLY A 342 -9.01 8.01 -27.70
N SER A 343 -9.37 8.85 -26.73
CA SER A 343 -8.87 8.78 -25.35
C SER A 343 -9.50 7.60 -24.59
N LEU A 344 -8.65 6.69 -24.13
CA LEU A 344 -8.99 5.59 -23.24
C LEU A 344 -8.29 5.81 -21.90
N PRO A 345 -8.99 5.83 -20.75
CA PRO A 345 -8.37 6.13 -19.45
C PRO A 345 -7.18 5.23 -19.09
N VAL A 346 -7.18 3.97 -19.52
CA VAL A 346 -6.02 3.08 -19.36
C VAL A 346 -4.85 3.52 -20.25
N ALA A 347 -5.08 3.83 -21.53
CA ALA A 347 -4.03 4.27 -22.46
C ALA A 347 -3.48 5.66 -22.10
N ASP A 348 -4.35 6.58 -21.68
CA ASP A 348 -3.98 7.95 -21.29
C ASP A 348 -3.12 7.98 -20.02
N ASN A 349 -3.39 7.09 -19.06
CA ASN A 349 -2.56 6.94 -17.86
C ASN A 349 -1.16 6.39 -18.15
N ILE A 350 -1.00 5.66 -19.26
CA ILE A 350 0.25 4.98 -19.64
C ILE A 350 1.13 5.87 -20.51
N ASN A 351 0.52 6.79 -21.26
CA ASN A 351 1.18 7.81 -22.08
C ASN A 351 1.70 9.02 -21.28
N GLN A 352 1.86 8.92 -19.95
CA GLN A 352 2.41 10.04 -19.17
C GLN A 352 3.84 10.38 -19.65
N GLY A 353 3.97 11.58 -20.20
CA GLY A 353 5.17 12.18 -20.79
C GLY A 353 4.82 13.56 -21.35
N LEU A 354 5.36 14.62 -20.72
CA LEU A 354 5.33 16.04 -21.12
C LEU A 354 3.99 16.61 -21.66
N GLY A 355 3.11 17.00 -20.72
CA GLY A 355 1.92 17.83 -21.01
C GLY A 355 0.57 17.14 -20.81
N SER A 356 0.57 15.85 -20.44
CA SER A 356 -0.61 15.10 -20.04
C SER A 356 -1.17 15.59 -18.68
N PRO A 357 -2.50 15.53 -18.46
CA PRO A 357 -3.09 15.78 -17.16
C PRO A 357 -2.47 14.87 -16.09
N CYS A 358 -2.01 15.43 -14.98
CA CYS A 358 -1.48 14.66 -13.86
C CYS A 358 -2.02 15.21 -12.53
N ASP A 359 -2.15 14.33 -11.54
CA ASP A 359 -2.33 14.75 -10.15
C ASP A 359 -0.94 15.06 -9.55
N PRO A 360 -0.65 16.33 -9.20
CA PRO A 360 0.66 16.71 -8.70
C PRO A 360 0.86 16.33 -7.23
N THR A 361 -0.14 15.80 -6.52
CA THR A 361 -0.12 15.60 -5.05
C THR A 361 1.16 14.88 -4.59
N PHE A 362 1.43 13.70 -5.13
CA PHE A 362 2.59 12.93 -4.70
C PHE A 362 3.93 13.55 -5.14
N LEU A 363 4.00 14.10 -6.36
CA LEU A 363 5.21 14.77 -6.86
C LEU A 363 5.59 15.98 -6.00
N LEU A 364 4.60 16.74 -5.54
CA LEU A 364 4.80 17.90 -4.66
C LEU A 364 5.04 17.52 -3.20
N THR A 365 4.69 16.30 -2.78
CA THR A 365 5.06 15.76 -1.46
C THR A 365 6.50 15.24 -1.43
N TYR A 366 6.98 14.65 -2.53
CA TYR A 366 8.32 14.04 -2.57
C TYR A 366 9.45 15.07 -2.45
N ALA A 367 9.28 16.27 -3.00
CA ALA A 367 10.32 17.30 -2.94
C ALA A 367 10.58 17.80 -1.50
N PRO A 368 9.58 18.29 -0.74
CA PRO A 368 9.73 18.59 0.69
C PRO A 368 10.21 17.40 1.51
N CYS A 369 9.67 16.20 1.25
CA CYS A 369 10.11 14.96 1.91
C CYS A 369 11.63 14.74 1.75
N ASN A 370 12.16 14.89 0.54
CA ASN A 370 13.60 14.75 0.31
C ASN A 370 14.44 15.86 0.92
N VAL A 371 13.93 17.09 1.04
CA VAL A 371 14.64 18.17 1.74
C VAL A 371 14.76 17.83 3.22
N ILE A 372 13.68 17.38 3.85
CA ILE A 372 13.66 16.98 5.26
C ILE A 372 14.51 15.73 5.51
N CYS A 373 14.41 14.70 4.65
CA CYS A 373 15.30 13.52 4.69
C CYS A 373 16.78 13.93 4.62
N SER A 374 17.13 14.90 3.78
CA SER A 374 18.52 15.35 3.64
C SER A 374 19.03 16.09 4.87
N ILE A 375 18.16 16.78 5.61
CA ILE A 375 18.52 17.49 6.85
C ILE A 375 18.66 16.52 8.02
N ILE A 376 17.80 15.49 8.06
CA ILE A 376 17.71 14.58 9.21
C ILE A 376 18.61 13.35 9.06
N PHE A 377 18.71 12.78 7.86
CA PHE A 377 19.40 11.51 7.60
C PHE A 377 20.55 11.64 6.59
N ARG A 378 20.91 12.87 6.18
CA ARG A 378 21.87 13.19 5.09
C ARG A 378 21.49 12.69 3.69
N ASN A 379 20.60 11.72 3.56
CA ASN A 379 20.27 11.03 2.32
C ASN A 379 19.06 11.67 1.61
N ARG A 380 19.11 11.66 0.27
CA ARG A 380 17.95 11.88 -0.61
C ARG A 380 17.59 10.57 -1.28
N PHE A 381 16.30 10.30 -1.39
CA PHE A 381 15.78 9.08 -2.01
C PHE A 381 15.40 9.34 -3.47
N GLU A 382 15.54 8.32 -4.30
CA GLU A 382 14.96 8.35 -5.64
C GLU A 382 13.42 8.31 -5.54
N TYR A 383 12.71 9.00 -6.44
CA TYR A 383 11.24 9.03 -6.41
C TYR A 383 10.59 7.70 -6.82
N SER A 384 11.39 6.69 -7.17
CA SER A 384 10.98 5.30 -7.40
C SER A 384 11.25 4.37 -6.23
N ASP A 385 11.89 4.84 -5.15
CA ASP A 385 12.20 4.02 -3.98
C ASP A 385 10.91 3.64 -3.20
N GLU A 386 10.64 2.34 -3.08
CA GLU A 386 9.39 1.84 -2.47
C GLU A 386 9.24 2.22 -0.99
N ASN A 387 10.33 2.29 -0.23
CA ASN A 387 10.29 2.67 1.19
C ASN A 387 9.96 4.15 1.35
N PHE A 388 10.56 4.99 0.51
CA PHE A 388 10.28 6.42 0.46
C PHE A 388 8.84 6.72 0.03
N LEU A 389 8.35 6.02 -1.00
CA LEU A 389 6.97 6.13 -1.48
C LEU A 389 5.97 5.72 -0.39
N THR A 390 6.25 4.64 0.33
CA THR A 390 5.41 4.15 1.43
C THR A 390 5.39 5.14 2.60
N LEU A 391 6.54 5.72 2.95
CA LEU A 391 6.65 6.74 3.99
C LEU A 391 5.84 8.01 3.64
N ALA A 392 6.00 8.52 2.42
CA ALA A 392 5.24 9.68 1.95
C ALA A 392 3.73 9.42 1.93
N LYS A 393 3.32 8.20 1.57
CA LYS A 393 1.91 7.77 1.62
C LYS A 393 1.35 7.81 3.04
N TYR A 394 2.08 7.29 4.04
CA TYR A 394 1.63 7.34 5.43
C TYR A 394 1.47 8.78 5.94
N ILE A 395 2.38 9.68 5.58
CA ILE A 395 2.30 11.09 5.97
C ILE A 395 1.04 11.73 5.39
N HIS A 396 0.79 11.52 4.10
CA HIS A 396 -0.38 12.07 3.41
C HIS A 396 -1.71 11.50 3.95
N GLU A 397 -1.77 10.18 4.17
CA GLU A 397 -2.95 9.53 4.73
C GLU A 397 -3.21 10.01 6.17
N ASN A 398 -2.16 10.17 6.98
CA ASN A 398 -2.28 10.69 8.34
C ASN A 398 -2.84 12.11 8.34
N ALA A 399 -2.35 13.00 7.47
CA ALA A 399 -2.86 14.36 7.35
C ALA A 399 -4.34 14.42 6.96
N THR A 400 -4.74 13.53 6.05
CA THR A 400 -6.15 13.38 5.65
C THR A 400 -7.00 12.90 6.83
N ILE A 401 -6.54 11.89 7.58
CA ILE A 401 -7.24 11.35 8.76
C ILE A 401 -7.33 12.40 9.88
N PHE A 402 -6.23 13.11 10.18
CA PHE A 402 -6.21 14.20 11.15
C PHE A 402 -7.24 15.27 10.85
N SER A 403 -7.51 15.48 9.56
CA SER A 403 -8.48 16.47 9.12
C SER A 403 -9.94 15.99 9.17
N THR A 404 -10.22 14.80 9.70
CA THR A 404 -11.59 14.28 9.78
C THR A 404 -12.29 14.66 11.08
N PRO A 405 -13.61 14.91 11.07
CA PRO A 405 -14.39 15.11 12.30
C PRO A 405 -14.27 13.95 13.31
N TRP A 406 -13.93 12.75 12.84
CA TRP A 406 -13.71 11.59 13.70
C TRP A 406 -12.55 11.79 14.68
N ILE A 407 -11.46 12.42 14.24
CA ILE A 407 -10.30 12.68 15.11
C ILE A 407 -10.61 13.79 16.12
N GLU A 408 -11.45 14.75 15.77
CA GLU A 408 -11.95 15.76 16.72
C GLU A 408 -12.79 15.12 17.82
N LEU A 409 -13.69 14.20 17.43
CA LEU A 409 -14.48 13.44 18.38
C LEU A 409 -13.59 12.58 19.28
N TYR A 410 -12.57 11.93 18.70
CA TYR A 410 -11.55 11.18 19.45
C TYR A 410 -10.83 12.05 20.48
N ASN A 411 -10.42 13.26 20.09
CA ASN A 411 -9.77 14.22 20.99
C ASN A 411 -10.70 14.69 22.12
N ALA A 412 -12.01 14.79 21.87
CA ALA A 412 -12.99 15.14 22.89
C ALA A 412 -13.31 13.97 23.84
N PHE A 413 -13.34 12.73 23.33
CA PHE A 413 -13.77 11.53 24.09
C PHE A 413 -12.81 10.34 23.91
N PRO A 414 -11.51 10.48 24.23
CA PRO A 414 -10.51 9.46 23.93
C PRO A 414 -10.78 8.15 24.67
N SER A 415 -11.18 8.20 25.94
CA SER A 415 -11.43 7.01 26.78
C SER A 415 -12.58 6.14 26.27
N LEU A 416 -13.54 6.72 25.55
CA LEU A 416 -14.64 5.97 24.94
C LEU A 416 -14.25 5.45 23.56
N LEU A 417 -13.66 6.33 22.74
CA LEU A 417 -13.44 6.05 21.32
C LEU A 417 -12.20 5.23 21.02
N HIS A 418 -11.23 5.17 21.93
CA HIS A 418 -10.02 4.33 21.78
C HIS A 418 -10.34 2.85 21.62
N TYR A 419 -11.46 2.36 22.18
CA TYR A 419 -11.88 0.96 22.04
C TYR A 419 -12.82 0.72 20.86
N LEU A 420 -13.25 1.77 20.15
CA LEU A 420 -14.13 1.65 19.00
C LEU A 420 -13.32 1.58 17.69
N PRO A 421 -13.81 0.88 16.66
CA PRO A 421 -13.19 0.93 15.35
C PRO A 421 -13.33 2.34 14.75
N GLY A 422 -12.26 2.86 14.14
CA GLY A 422 -12.30 4.15 13.43
C GLY A 422 -10.97 4.50 12.76
N SER A 423 -10.93 5.64 12.08
CA SER A 423 -9.75 6.11 11.32
C SER A 423 -8.52 6.34 12.20
N HIS A 424 -8.71 6.62 13.49
CA HIS A 424 -7.62 6.70 14.48
C HIS A 424 -6.79 5.40 14.59
N ASN A 425 -7.37 4.22 14.33
CA ASN A 425 -6.60 2.97 14.32
C ASN A 425 -5.63 2.90 13.13
N THR A 426 -6.05 3.37 11.95
CA THR A 426 -5.18 3.51 10.79
C THR A 426 -4.09 4.54 11.05
N LEU A 427 -4.44 5.67 11.68
CA LEU A 427 -3.51 6.71 12.09
C LEU A 427 -2.39 6.16 12.99
N PHE A 428 -2.77 5.43 14.05
CA PHE A 428 -1.81 4.82 14.97
C PHE A 428 -0.94 3.75 14.31
N LYS A 429 -1.52 2.94 13.41
CA LYS A 429 -0.76 1.97 12.61
C LYS A 429 0.30 2.67 11.76
N ASN A 430 -0.11 3.67 10.97
CA ASN A 430 0.78 4.41 10.08
C ASN A 430 1.92 5.10 10.86
N MET A 431 1.62 5.65 12.04
CA MET A 431 2.64 6.27 12.90
C MET A 431 3.59 5.26 13.54
N THR A 432 3.11 4.06 13.86
CA THR A 432 3.96 2.97 14.34
C THR A 432 4.99 2.59 13.28
N GLU A 433 4.58 2.47 12.02
CA GLU A 433 5.49 2.20 10.90
C GLU A 433 6.49 3.36 10.67
N GLN A 434 6.04 4.61 10.75
CA GLN A 434 6.93 5.78 10.68
C GLN A 434 7.98 5.78 11.79
N ARG A 435 7.55 5.47 13.04
CA ARG A 435 8.46 5.40 14.19
C ARG A 435 9.49 4.28 14.03
N LYS A 436 9.09 3.13 13.48
CA LYS A 436 9.99 2.02 13.16
C LYS A 436 11.07 2.46 12.17
N PHE A 437 10.67 3.12 11.08
CA PHE A 437 11.60 3.66 10.09
C PHE A 437 12.60 4.66 10.71
N ILE A 438 12.11 5.60 11.53
CA ILE A 438 12.95 6.58 12.23
C ILE A 438 13.95 5.89 13.17
N LEU A 439 13.49 4.88 13.93
CA LEU A 439 14.33 4.10 14.82
C LEU A 439 15.43 3.33 14.08
N GLU A 440 15.12 2.76 12.93
CA GLU A 440 16.11 2.11 12.06
C GLU A 440 17.18 3.12 11.62
N LYS A 441 16.78 4.32 11.19
CA LYS A 441 17.73 5.39 10.84
C LYS A 441 18.57 5.87 12.00
N ILE A 442 17.99 6.04 13.19
CA ILE A 442 18.77 6.42 14.38
C ILE A 442 19.81 5.34 14.71
N LYS A 443 19.47 4.05 14.62
CA LYS A 443 20.43 2.95 14.84
C LYS A 443 21.57 2.96 13.82
N GLU A 444 21.29 3.23 12.55
CA GLU A 444 22.32 3.40 11.51
C GLU A 444 23.30 4.53 11.87
N HIS A 445 22.80 5.67 12.35
CA HIS A 445 23.63 6.80 12.76
C HIS A 445 24.43 6.49 14.02
N GLN A 446 23.83 5.84 15.02
CA GLN A 446 24.58 5.39 16.21
C GLN A 446 25.74 4.46 15.86
N ALA A 447 25.59 3.60 14.85
CA ALA A 447 26.65 2.69 14.41
C ALA A 447 27.75 3.39 13.60
N SER A 448 27.45 4.51 12.94
CA SER A 448 28.36 5.23 12.04
C SER A 448 28.82 6.60 12.56
N LEU A 449 28.42 6.97 13.79
CA LEU A 449 28.65 8.29 14.38
C LEU A 449 30.14 8.66 14.47
N ASP A 450 30.50 9.78 13.83
CA ASP A 450 31.81 10.41 13.96
C ASP A 450 31.69 11.74 14.73
N LEU A 451 32.22 11.76 15.95
CA LEU A 451 32.18 12.94 16.82
C LEU A 451 32.87 14.18 16.24
N ASN A 452 33.80 14.00 15.31
CA ASN A 452 34.55 15.10 14.69
C ASN A 452 33.90 15.63 13.41
N ASN A 453 32.92 14.91 12.87
CA ASN A 453 32.29 15.24 11.59
C ASN A 453 30.79 14.93 11.61
N PRO A 454 29.98 15.59 12.46
CA PRO A 454 28.53 15.44 12.44
C PRO A 454 27.94 15.93 11.11
N GLN A 455 27.09 15.12 10.49
CA GLN A 455 26.66 15.34 9.11
C GLN A 455 25.21 15.78 8.98
N ASP A 456 24.38 15.49 9.98
CA ASP A 456 22.94 15.75 9.98
C ASP A 456 22.39 15.96 11.40
N PHE A 457 21.08 16.23 11.47
CA PHE A 457 20.38 16.51 12.72
C PHE A 457 20.55 15.39 13.77
N ILE A 458 20.50 14.12 13.35
CA ILE A 458 20.60 12.98 14.28
C ILE A 458 21.98 12.95 14.90
N ASP A 459 23.04 13.10 14.11
CA ASP A 459 24.42 13.14 14.62
C ASP A 459 24.61 14.25 15.66
N TYR A 460 24.14 15.47 15.35
CA TYR A 460 24.25 16.60 16.28
C TYR A 460 23.48 16.33 17.59
N PHE A 461 22.30 15.73 17.50
CA PHE A 461 21.50 15.39 18.67
C PHE A 461 22.18 14.30 19.51
N LEU A 462 22.69 13.23 18.89
CA LEU A 462 23.41 12.15 19.58
C LEU A 462 24.67 12.66 20.28
N ILE A 463 25.45 13.54 19.63
CA ILE A 463 26.63 14.18 20.24
C ILE A 463 26.22 15.04 21.44
N LYS A 464 25.11 15.76 21.34
CA LYS A 464 24.58 16.59 22.44
C LYS A 464 24.11 15.71 23.61
N MET A 465 23.45 14.58 23.33
CA MET A 465 23.08 13.58 24.34
C MET A 465 24.32 13.05 25.09
N GLU A 466 25.39 12.68 24.39
CA GLU A 466 26.59 12.16 25.04
C GLU A 466 27.28 13.25 25.91
N LYS A 467 27.26 14.52 25.47
CA LYS A 467 27.76 15.65 26.27
C LYS A 467 26.94 15.91 27.54
N GLU A 468 25.65 15.60 27.53
CA GLU A 468 24.74 15.84 28.66
C GLU A 468 24.43 14.60 29.50
N LYS A 469 25.09 13.48 29.23
CA LYS A 469 24.88 12.18 29.91
C LYS A 469 24.94 12.21 31.44
N HIS A 470 25.64 13.18 32.01
CA HIS A 470 25.75 13.36 33.47
C HIS A 470 24.71 14.32 34.07
N ASN A 471 23.92 15.01 33.23
CA ASN A 471 22.85 15.89 33.65
C ASN A 471 21.53 15.12 33.79
N LYS A 472 21.10 14.84 35.02
CA LYS A 472 19.84 14.13 35.31
C LYS A 472 18.57 14.89 34.94
N GLN A 473 18.68 16.18 34.60
CA GLN A 473 17.58 17.03 34.14
C GLN A 473 17.72 17.38 32.64
N SER A 474 18.50 16.61 31.87
CA SER A 474 18.65 16.86 30.44
C SER A 474 17.39 16.47 29.67
N ASP A 475 16.96 17.35 28.78
CA ASP A 475 15.90 17.08 27.81
C ASP A 475 16.42 16.31 26.57
N PHE A 476 17.73 16.04 26.48
CA PHE A 476 18.32 15.29 25.36
C PHE A 476 18.28 13.78 25.67
N THR A 477 17.11 13.18 25.46
CA THR A 477 16.85 11.74 25.64
C THR A 477 16.60 11.05 24.31
N MET A 478 16.65 9.71 24.29
CA MET A 478 16.37 8.92 23.09
C MET A 478 14.91 9.09 22.63
N ASP A 479 13.97 9.14 23.58
CA ASP A 479 12.56 9.36 23.27
C ASP A 479 12.35 10.76 22.67
N ASN A 480 12.99 11.79 23.23
CA ASN A 480 12.92 13.14 22.67
C ASN A 480 13.59 13.23 21.30
N LEU A 481 14.66 12.48 21.02
CA LEU A 481 15.24 12.38 19.67
C LEU A 481 14.22 11.82 18.67
N ILE A 482 13.60 10.67 18.99
CA ILE A 482 12.63 10.02 18.11
C ILE A 482 11.45 10.94 17.85
N THR A 483 10.89 11.55 18.91
CA THR A 483 9.77 12.50 18.80
C THR A 483 10.16 13.74 18.01
N THR A 484 11.33 14.33 18.27
CA THR A 484 11.78 15.52 17.54
C THR A 484 12.00 15.23 16.06
N VAL A 485 12.58 14.07 15.72
CA VAL A 485 12.74 13.66 14.33
C VAL A 485 11.38 13.50 13.66
N TRP A 486 10.44 12.82 14.32
CA TRP A 486 9.07 12.63 13.80
C TRP A 486 8.32 13.96 13.63
N ASP A 487 8.44 14.89 14.59
CA ASP A 487 7.82 16.22 14.55
C ASP A 487 8.33 17.02 13.35
N VAL A 488 9.65 17.10 13.16
CA VAL A 488 10.25 17.80 12.02
C VAL A 488 9.85 17.13 10.69
N PHE A 489 9.77 15.79 10.67
CA PHE A 489 9.34 15.02 9.52
C PHE A 489 7.92 15.37 9.09
N THR A 490 6.96 15.23 10.00
CA THR A 490 5.55 15.42 9.68
C THR A 490 5.21 16.89 9.43
N ALA A 491 5.78 17.81 10.22
CA ALA A 491 5.54 19.24 10.08
C ALA A 491 6.13 19.81 8.78
N GLY A 492 7.34 19.39 8.39
CA GLY A 492 8.06 19.95 7.24
C GLY A 492 7.54 19.50 5.88
N ILE A 493 6.92 18.31 5.81
CA ILE A 493 6.56 17.67 4.54
C ILE A 493 5.17 18.06 4.07
N GLU A 494 4.15 17.71 4.86
CA GLU A 494 2.77 17.84 4.39
C GLU A 494 2.36 19.31 4.27
N THR A 495 2.76 20.16 5.23
CA THR A 495 2.36 21.58 5.23
C THR A 495 2.89 22.30 3.99
N THR A 496 4.15 22.05 3.62
CA THR A 496 4.78 22.60 2.41
C THR A 496 4.14 22.02 1.15
N SER A 497 3.90 20.71 1.10
CA SER A 497 3.26 20.03 -0.04
C SER A 497 1.85 20.58 -0.32
N ILE A 498 1.00 20.67 0.71
CA ILE A 498 -0.35 21.22 0.58
C ILE A 498 -0.29 22.68 0.13
N THR A 499 0.61 23.49 0.71
CA THR A 499 0.78 24.89 0.32
C THR A 499 1.19 25.02 -1.15
N LEU A 500 2.10 24.17 -1.65
CA LEU A 500 2.48 24.13 -3.07
C LEU A 500 1.31 23.72 -3.96
N ARG A 501 0.54 22.69 -3.55
CA ARG A 501 -0.62 22.19 -4.31
C ARG A 501 -1.70 23.26 -4.45
N TYR A 502 -2.06 23.93 -3.35
CA TYR A 502 -2.97 25.09 -3.42
C TYR A 502 -2.37 26.26 -4.18
N GLY A 503 -1.07 26.50 -4.05
CA GLY A 503 -0.36 27.52 -4.82
C GLY A 503 -0.53 27.32 -6.32
N LEU A 504 -0.30 26.10 -6.83
CA LEU A 504 -0.53 25.79 -8.25
C LEU A 504 -2.03 25.89 -8.62
N LEU A 505 -2.94 25.47 -7.74
CA LEU A 505 -4.40 25.58 -7.97
C LEU A 505 -4.85 27.05 -8.11
N LEU A 506 -4.38 27.93 -7.21
CA LEU A 506 -4.66 29.36 -7.24
C LEU A 506 -4.06 30.01 -8.50
N LEU A 507 -2.84 29.63 -8.88
CA LEU A 507 -2.20 30.09 -10.11
C LEU A 507 -2.90 29.61 -11.39
N LEU A 508 -3.50 28.41 -11.38
CA LEU A 508 -4.36 27.92 -12.46
C LEU A 508 -5.66 28.71 -12.56
N LYS A 509 -6.23 29.13 -11.42
CA LYS A 509 -7.45 29.96 -11.37
C LYS A 509 -7.20 31.41 -11.77
N HIS A 510 -6.01 31.94 -11.46
CA HIS A 510 -5.57 33.31 -11.71
C HIS A 510 -4.42 33.37 -12.71
N PRO A 511 -4.63 33.05 -14.00
CA PRO A 511 -3.58 33.02 -15.02
C PRO A 511 -2.87 34.37 -15.20
N GLU A 512 -3.55 35.48 -14.90
CA GLU A 512 -2.99 36.83 -14.90
C GLU A 512 -1.91 37.02 -13.83
N VAL A 513 -2.08 36.39 -12.65
CA VAL A 513 -1.07 36.39 -11.58
C VAL A 513 0.12 35.52 -12.01
N THR A 514 -0.15 34.34 -12.55
CA THR A 514 0.88 33.42 -13.08
C THR A 514 1.74 34.08 -14.14
N ALA A 515 1.14 34.83 -15.08
CA ALA A 515 1.87 35.54 -16.13
C ALA A 515 2.83 36.60 -15.56
N LYS A 516 2.41 37.36 -14.54
CA LYS A 516 3.26 38.36 -13.87
C LYS A 516 4.43 37.72 -13.11
N VAL A 517 4.18 36.61 -12.42
CA VAL A 517 5.24 35.84 -11.75
C VAL A 517 6.25 35.31 -12.77
N GLN A 518 5.79 34.73 -13.89
CA GLN A 518 6.68 34.23 -14.94
C GLN A 518 7.49 35.35 -15.59
N GLU A 519 6.91 36.53 -15.84
CA GLU A 519 7.66 37.70 -16.34
C GLU A 519 8.79 38.09 -15.37
N GLU A 520 8.50 38.18 -14.09
CA GLU A 520 9.48 38.53 -13.06
C GLU A 520 10.60 37.47 -12.95
N ILE A 521 10.25 36.19 -13.04
CA ILE A 521 11.22 35.07 -13.10
C ILE A 521 12.14 35.22 -14.32
N TYR A 522 11.58 35.47 -15.52
CA TYR A 522 12.39 35.61 -16.72
C TYR A 522 13.30 36.85 -16.66
N ARG A 523 12.84 37.94 -16.03
CA ARG A 523 13.61 39.17 -15.85
C ARG A 523 14.77 39.00 -14.87
N VAL A 524 14.55 38.34 -13.73
CA VAL A 524 15.53 38.29 -12.62
C VAL A 524 16.40 37.03 -12.67
N VAL A 525 15.80 35.88 -13.01
CA VAL A 525 16.46 34.57 -13.02
C VAL A 525 16.87 34.16 -14.43
N GLY A 526 16.00 34.37 -15.42
CA GLY A 526 16.18 33.86 -16.78
C GLY A 526 15.82 32.38 -16.90
N ARG A 527 16.14 31.73 -18.03
CA ARG A 527 15.77 30.31 -18.29
C ARG A 527 16.89 29.28 -18.04
N ASN A 528 18.13 29.74 -17.89
CA ASN A 528 19.30 28.86 -18.00
C ASN A 528 19.95 28.52 -16.65
N ARG A 529 19.62 29.25 -15.58
CA ARG A 529 20.18 29.04 -14.24
C ARG A 529 19.07 28.68 -13.25
N SER A 530 19.38 27.86 -12.26
CA SER A 530 18.45 27.58 -11.17
C SER A 530 18.19 28.85 -10.33
N PRO A 531 16.98 29.00 -9.76
CA PRO A 531 16.70 30.05 -8.79
C PRO A 531 17.47 29.82 -7.50
N CYS A 532 17.77 30.91 -6.79
CA CYS A 532 18.43 30.86 -5.49
C CYS A 532 17.80 31.88 -4.52
N MET A 533 18.06 31.74 -3.22
CA MET A 533 17.43 32.62 -2.21
C MET A 533 17.81 34.10 -2.31
N GLN A 534 18.94 34.41 -2.95
CA GLN A 534 19.34 35.80 -3.22
C GLN A 534 18.39 36.48 -4.22
N ASP A 535 17.74 35.71 -5.09
CA ASP A 535 16.79 36.23 -6.09
C ASP A 535 15.52 36.80 -5.45
N ARG A 536 15.09 36.24 -4.31
CA ARG A 536 13.86 36.62 -3.60
C ARG A 536 13.76 38.12 -3.33
N SER A 537 14.86 38.74 -2.89
CA SER A 537 14.92 40.19 -2.61
C SER A 537 14.68 41.08 -3.84
N ARG A 538 14.82 40.52 -5.04
CA ARG A 538 14.64 41.19 -6.34
C ARG A 538 13.34 40.79 -7.04
N MET A 539 12.54 39.94 -6.40
CA MET A 539 11.28 39.40 -6.94
C MET A 539 10.11 39.70 -5.99
N PRO A 540 9.80 40.98 -5.73
CA PRO A 540 8.79 41.38 -4.75
C PRO A 540 7.38 40.88 -5.10
N TYR A 541 7.03 40.77 -6.40
CA TYR A 541 5.70 40.30 -6.78
C TYR A 541 5.54 38.79 -6.48
N THR A 542 6.56 38.00 -6.81
CA THR A 542 6.62 36.56 -6.51
C THR A 542 6.60 36.30 -5.01
N ASP A 543 7.33 37.10 -4.22
CA ASP A 543 7.31 36.99 -2.75
C ASP A 543 5.91 37.34 -2.20
N ALA A 544 5.27 38.38 -2.72
CA ALA A 544 3.91 38.75 -2.35
C ALA A 544 2.88 37.66 -2.69
N VAL A 545 3.01 37.01 -3.86
CA VAL A 545 2.17 35.87 -4.27
C VAL A 545 2.32 34.69 -3.29
N ILE A 546 3.54 34.35 -2.88
CA ILE A 546 3.78 33.26 -1.91
C ILE A 546 3.13 33.58 -0.56
N HIS A 547 3.27 34.82 -0.08
CA HIS A 547 2.61 35.24 1.17
C HIS A 547 1.08 35.21 1.05
N GLU A 548 0.55 35.65 -0.08
CA GLU A 548 -0.89 35.64 -0.32
C GLU A 548 -1.45 34.21 -0.42
N ILE A 549 -0.71 33.27 -1.03
CA ILE A 549 -1.08 31.84 -1.02
C ILE A 549 -1.20 31.37 0.43
N GLN A 550 -0.21 31.64 1.28
CA GLN A 550 -0.22 31.21 2.69
C GLN A 550 -1.29 31.91 3.54
N ARG A 551 -1.67 33.15 3.20
CA ARG A 551 -2.74 33.91 3.88
C ARG A 551 -4.11 33.35 3.48
N TYR A 552 -4.37 33.25 2.18
CA TYR A 552 -5.67 32.84 1.62
C TYR A 552 -6.05 31.41 1.99
N ILE A 553 -5.11 30.46 1.90
CA ILE A 553 -5.44 29.04 2.16
C ILE A 553 -5.70 28.76 3.64
N ASP A 554 -5.24 29.64 4.53
CA ASP A 554 -5.34 29.53 5.99
C ASP A 554 -5.19 28.09 6.51
N LEU A 555 -4.05 27.48 6.19
CA LEU A 555 -3.85 26.03 6.31
C LEU A 555 -4.06 25.48 7.73
N VAL A 556 -3.81 26.29 8.76
CA VAL A 556 -3.93 25.89 10.18
C VAL A 556 -4.77 26.96 10.91
N PRO A 557 -6.10 26.99 10.67
CA PRO A 557 -6.95 28.13 11.04
C PRO A 557 -7.00 28.41 12.55
N ASN A 558 -6.83 27.38 13.38
CA ASN A 558 -6.90 27.45 14.84
C ASN A 558 -5.53 27.34 15.53
N ASN A 559 -4.44 27.42 14.75
CA ASN A 559 -3.09 27.09 15.20
C ASN A 559 -3.02 25.69 15.85
N LEU A 560 -1.85 25.34 16.39
CA LEU A 560 -1.73 24.22 17.32
C LEU A 560 -2.17 24.65 18.72
N PRO A 561 -2.73 23.75 19.54
CA PRO A 561 -3.11 24.07 20.91
C PRO A 561 -1.91 24.46 21.78
N HIS A 562 -2.04 25.59 22.46
CA HIS A 562 -1.12 26.05 23.51
C HIS A 562 -1.68 25.72 24.89
N ALA A 563 -0.87 25.87 25.93
CA ALA A 563 -1.30 25.80 27.32
C ALA A 563 -0.61 26.87 28.17
N ALA A 564 -1.34 27.41 29.15
CA ALA A 564 -0.76 28.31 30.14
C ALA A 564 0.31 27.57 30.96
N ALA A 565 1.55 28.05 30.96
CA ALA A 565 2.66 27.41 31.68
C ALA A 565 2.56 27.62 33.21
N GLN A 566 1.85 28.67 33.63
CA GLN A 566 1.56 29.07 34.99
C GLN A 566 0.19 29.75 35.07
N ASP A 567 -0.31 29.97 36.28
CA ASP A 567 -1.51 30.80 36.49
C ASP A 567 -1.19 32.23 36.01
N ILE A 568 -2.03 32.81 35.16
CA ILE A 568 -1.80 34.13 34.56
C ILE A 568 -3.07 34.99 34.55
N GLU A 569 -2.94 36.25 34.93
CA GLU A 569 -3.96 37.27 34.69
C GLU A 569 -3.83 37.77 33.25
N PHE A 570 -4.79 37.38 32.40
CA PHE A 570 -4.88 37.81 31.01
C PHE A 570 -6.13 38.68 30.84
N ARG A 571 -5.89 39.99 30.66
CA ARG A 571 -6.94 41.02 30.67
C ARG A 571 -7.73 40.96 32.00
N GLU A 572 -9.04 40.86 31.95
CA GLU A 572 -9.92 40.71 33.12
C GLU A 572 -10.06 39.25 33.62
N TYR A 573 -9.35 38.30 33.01
CA TYR A 573 -9.51 36.86 33.29
C TYR A 573 -8.28 36.28 33.99
N LEU A 574 -8.51 35.39 34.97
CA LEU A 574 -7.49 34.51 35.50
C LEU A 574 -7.51 33.19 34.73
N ILE A 575 -6.42 32.87 34.04
CA ILE A 575 -6.24 31.61 33.29
C ILE A 575 -5.35 30.69 34.14
N PRO A 576 -5.88 29.57 34.67
CA PRO A 576 -5.10 28.62 35.44
C PRO A 576 -4.04 27.91 34.60
N LYS A 577 -2.93 27.52 35.24
CA LYS A 577 -1.89 26.67 34.67
C LYS A 577 -2.48 25.40 34.06
N GLY A 578 -2.00 25.05 32.86
CA GLY A 578 -2.41 23.87 32.13
C GLY A 578 -3.71 24.04 31.33
N THR A 579 -4.36 25.21 31.38
CA THR A 579 -5.53 25.50 30.55
C THR A 579 -5.14 25.56 29.08
N THR A 580 -5.83 24.81 28.22
CA THR A 580 -5.60 24.80 26.77
C THR A 580 -6.07 26.11 26.14
N ILE A 581 -5.23 26.67 25.26
CA ILE A 581 -5.47 27.91 24.53
C ILE A 581 -5.48 27.63 23.02
N LEU A 582 -6.51 28.11 22.31
CA LEU A 582 -6.64 28.04 20.86
C LEU A 582 -6.61 29.45 20.25
N PRO A 583 -5.47 29.89 19.70
CA PRO A 583 -5.39 31.16 19.00
C PRO A 583 -5.90 31.03 17.55
N SER A 584 -6.99 31.72 17.23
CA SER A 584 -7.56 31.72 15.87
C SER A 584 -6.68 32.51 14.90
N LEU A 585 -5.90 31.82 14.07
CA LEU A 585 -5.13 32.43 12.99
C LEU A 585 -6.04 32.98 11.88
N THR A 586 -7.19 32.36 11.63
CA THR A 586 -8.18 32.87 10.67
C THR A 586 -8.53 34.33 10.97
N SER A 587 -8.79 34.66 12.24
CA SER A 587 -9.13 36.02 12.68
C SER A 587 -8.03 37.06 12.41
N VAL A 588 -6.78 36.61 12.27
CA VAL A 588 -5.62 37.44 11.94
C VAL A 588 -5.45 37.56 10.43
N LEU A 589 -5.48 36.42 9.72
CA LEU A 589 -5.22 36.32 8.28
C LEU A 589 -6.38 36.85 7.42
N HIS A 590 -7.57 36.95 7.99
CA HIS A 590 -8.78 37.50 7.37
C HIS A 590 -9.24 38.81 8.02
N ASN A 591 -8.33 39.51 8.74
CA ASN A 591 -8.64 40.83 9.29
C ASN A 591 -8.85 41.85 8.16
N ASP A 592 -10.09 42.29 7.97
CA ASP A 592 -10.53 43.20 6.92
C ASP A 592 -9.87 44.59 6.97
N LYS A 593 -9.41 45.03 8.17
CA LYS A 593 -8.66 46.28 8.33
C LYS A 593 -7.26 46.19 7.78
N GLU A 594 -6.64 45.02 7.87
CA GLU A 594 -5.27 44.79 7.42
C GLU A 594 -5.22 44.29 5.96
N PHE A 595 -6.20 43.48 5.58
CA PHE A 595 -6.36 42.84 4.26
C PHE A 595 -7.75 43.15 3.70
N PRO A 596 -7.92 44.22 2.91
CA PRO A 596 -9.21 44.58 2.32
C PRO A 596 -9.75 43.50 1.38
N ASN A 597 -11.00 43.07 1.55
CA ASN A 597 -11.58 41.91 0.87
C ASN A 597 -10.77 40.61 1.16
N PRO A 598 -10.65 40.21 2.43
CA PRO A 598 -9.77 39.12 2.84
C PRO A 598 -10.12 37.76 2.22
N GLU A 599 -11.38 37.59 1.79
CA GLU A 599 -11.87 36.39 1.08
C GLU A 599 -11.40 36.30 -0.39
N GLN A 600 -10.81 37.38 -0.93
CA GLN A 600 -10.26 37.38 -2.29
C GLN A 600 -8.76 37.10 -2.25
N PHE A 601 -8.30 36.30 -3.22
CA PHE A 601 -6.88 36.10 -3.46
C PHE A 601 -6.31 37.30 -4.21
N ASP A 602 -5.57 38.17 -3.52
CA ASP A 602 -4.94 39.35 -4.10
C ASP A 602 -3.49 39.53 -3.61
N PRO A 603 -2.48 39.29 -4.47
CA PRO A 603 -1.08 39.56 -4.13
C PRO A 603 -0.80 41.01 -3.71
N GLY A 604 -1.66 41.96 -4.06
CA GLY A 604 -1.59 43.36 -3.64
C GLY A 604 -1.53 43.56 -2.13
N HIS A 605 -2.07 42.63 -1.34
CA HIS A 605 -2.00 42.61 0.12
C HIS A 605 -0.57 42.68 0.69
N PHE A 606 0.42 42.20 -0.05
CA PHE A 606 1.81 42.06 0.44
C PHE A 606 2.85 42.86 -0.36
N LEU A 607 2.45 43.70 -1.31
CA LEU A 607 3.40 44.48 -2.12
C LEU A 607 4.12 45.59 -1.33
N ASP A 608 3.48 46.15 -0.30
CA ASP A 608 4.02 47.22 0.54
C ASP A 608 4.26 46.80 2.01
N LYS A 609 4.05 45.51 2.33
CA LYS A 609 4.03 45.01 3.72
C LYS A 609 4.99 43.84 3.91
N SER A 610 5.75 43.86 5.01
CA SER A 610 6.56 42.72 5.44
C SER A 610 5.83 41.92 6.52
N GLY A 611 5.50 40.65 6.25
CA GLY A 611 4.93 39.74 7.23
C GLY A 611 6.01 38.87 7.92
N LYS A 612 5.91 38.70 9.24
CA LYS A 612 6.71 37.71 10.00
C LYS A 612 5.75 36.69 10.62
N ARG A 613 5.97 35.39 10.38
CA ARG A 613 5.32 34.30 11.12
C ARG A 613 6.35 33.71 12.10
N VAL A 614 5.91 33.04 13.15
CA VAL A 614 6.83 32.35 14.08
C VAL A 614 6.51 30.86 14.01
N CYS A 615 7.22 30.14 13.14
CA CYS A 615 7.26 28.68 13.04
C CYS A 615 8.72 28.24 13.05
N VAL A 616 9.05 27.14 13.72
CA VAL A 616 10.44 26.61 13.81
C VAL A 616 11.02 26.36 12.42
N GLY A 617 10.19 25.87 11.49
CA GLY A 617 10.56 25.64 10.09
C GLY A 617 10.35 26.82 9.15
N GLU A 618 10.00 28.02 9.63
CA GLU A 618 9.59 29.14 8.77
C GLU A 618 10.63 29.48 7.69
N GLY A 619 11.91 29.57 8.09
CA GLY A 619 13.00 29.86 7.16
C GLY A 619 13.16 28.79 6.07
N LEU A 620 13.02 27.51 6.45
CA LEU A 620 13.10 26.37 5.55
C LEU A 620 11.88 26.31 4.61
N ALA A 621 10.67 26.38 5.15
CA ALA A 621 9.43 26.35 4.38
C ALA A 621 9.36 27.51 3.38
N ARG A 622 9.76 28.73 3.77
CA ARG A 622 9.83 29.88 2.85
C ARG A 622 10.83 29.65 1.72
N MET A 623 11.98 29.03 2.02
CA MET A 623 12.96 28.67 1.01
C MET A 623 12.42 27.61 0.05
N GLU A 624 11.80 26.55 0.57
CA GLU A 624 11.21 25.48 -0.25
C GLU A 624 10.11 26.02 -1.17
N LEU A 625 9.16 26.79 -0.62
CA LEU A 625 8.07 27.39 -1.39
C LEU A 625 8.60 28.28 -2.51
N PHE A 626 9.56 29.15 -2.21
CA PHE A 626 10.14 30.04 -3.20
C PHE A 626 10.89 29.27 -4.30
N LEU A 627 11.84 28.40 -3.92
CA LEU A 627 12.69 27.69 -4.88
C LEU A 627 11.89 26.72 -5.75
N LEU A 628 10.96 25.96 -5.16
CA LEU A 628 10.16 24.97 -5.90
C LEU A 628 9.16 25.66 -6.82
N LEU A 629 8.40 26.65 -6.34
CA LEU A 629 7.41 27.34 -7.15
C LEU A 629 8.07 28.09 -8.33
N VAL A 630 9.18 28.80 -8.07
CA VAL A 630 9.93 29.49 -9.12
C VAL A 630 10.51 28.50 -10.12
N SER A 631 11.09 27.38 -9.67
CA SER A 631 11.64 26.36 -10.56
C SER A 631 10.57 25.74 -11.46
N ILE A 632 9.36 25.49 -10.93
CA ILE A 632 8.23 24.98 -11.70
C ILE A 632 7.82 26.01 -12.75
N LEU A 633 7.56 27.26 -12.36
CA LEU A 633 7.07 28.30 -13.27
C LEU A 633 8.11 28.79 -14.27
N GLN A 634 9.40 28.61 -13.97
CA GLN A 634 10.52 28.89 -14.89
C GLN A 634 10.52 27.95 -16.10
N HIS A 635 10.15 26.68 -15.90
CA HIS A 635 10.26 25.62 -16.92
C HIS A 635 8.91 25.20 -17.49
N PHE A 636 7.82 25.39 -16.75
CA PHE A 636 6.48 24.91 -17.11
C PHE A 636 5.46 26.04 -17.15
N THR A 637 4.51 25.91 -18.07
CA THR A 637 3.29 26.72 -18.09
C THR A 637 2.14 25.87 -17.59
N LEU A 638 1.40 26.38 -16.61
CA LEU A 638 0.27 25.67 -16.02
C LEU A 638 -0.93 25.75 -16.97
N LYS A 639 -1.58 24.61 -17.23
CA LYS A 639 -2.77 24.53 -18.09
C LYS A 639 -3.90 23.79 -17.38
N PRO A 640 -5.04 24.44 -17.10
CA PRO A 640 -6.17 23.78 -16.46
C PRO A 640 -6.93 22.90 -17.45
N LEU A 641 -7.54 21.82 -16.95
CA LEU A 641 -8.41 20.93 -17.74
C LEU A 641 -9.83 21.47 -17.87
N VAL A 642 -10.19 22.40 -17.00
CA VAL A 642 -11.47 23.09 -16.94
C VAL A 642 -11.24 24.59 -17.16
N ASP A 643 -12.29 25.33 -17.49
CA ASP A 643 -12.21 26.79 -17.53
C ASP A 643 -11.73 27.32 -16.15
N PRO A 644 -10.74 28.23 -16.08
CA PRO A 644 -10.25 28.81 -14.83
C PRO A 644 -11.36 29.30 -13.89
N LYS A 645 -12.47 29.82 -14.44
CA LYS A 645 -13.61 30.32 -13.66
C LYS A 645 -14.34 29.22 -12.88
N ASN A 646 -14.27 27.98 -13.36
CA ASN A 646 -14.94 26.82 -12.77
C ASN A 646 -14.05 26.07 -11.77
N ILE A 647 -12.82 26.54 -11.53
CA ILE A 647 -11.94 25.95 -10.52
C ILE A 647 -12.46 26.33 -9.14
N ASP A 648 -12.84 25.35 -8.33
CA ASP A 648 -13.16 25.58 -6.92
C ASP A 648 -11.85 25.63 -6.11
N THR A 649 -11.67 26.71 -5.36
CA THR A 649 -10.51 26.95 -4.48
C THR A 649 -10.87 26.85 -3.01
N THR A 650 -12.11 26.47 -2.70
CA THR A 650 -12.57 26.26 -1.33
C THR A 650 -11.81 25.08 -0.71
N PRO A 651 -11.19 25.24 0.47
CA PRO A 651 -10.44 24.16 1.07
C PRO A 651 -11.31 22.92 1.39
N LEU A 652 -10.96 21.77 0.80
CA LEU A 652 -11.65 20.47 1.00
C LEU A 652 -11.37 19.85 2.39
N LEU A 653 -10.21 20.17 2.97
CA LEU A 653 -9.77 19.70 4.29
C LEU A 653 -10.10 20.78 5.33
N LYS A 654 -11.34 20.80 5.84
CA LYS A 654 -11.76 21.68 6.96
C LYS A 654 -11.56 21.01 8.33
N GLY A 655 -10.50 20.23 8.51
CA GLY A 655 -10.27 19.52 9.78
C GLY A 655 -9.39 20.30 10.75
N SER A 656 -9.69 20.17 12.05
CA SER A 656 -9.26 21.02 13.18
C SER A 656 -9.93 22.41 13.24
N GLY A 657 -10.68 22.77 12.20
CA GLY A 657 -11.18 24.12 11.95
C GLY A 657 -12.70 24.26 11.83
N SER A 658 -13.48 23.17 11.83
CA SER A 658 -14.94 23.23 11.65
C SER A 658 -15.71 23.09 12.97
N ILE A 659 -15.31 23.86 13.97
CA ILE A 659 -16.30 24.37 14.93
C ILE A 659 -16.98 25.52 14.18
N PRO A 660 -18.31 25.68 14.22
CA PRO A 660 -18.98 26.81 13.59
C PRO A 660 -18.23 28.09 13.94
N HIS A 661 -17.80 28.74 12.86
CA HIS A 661 -17.21 30.06 12.78
C HIS A 661 -16.96 30.75 14.13
N PHE A 662 -15.73 30.66 14.65
CA PHE A 662 -15.32 31.41 15.85
C PHE A 662 -15.63 32.91 15.75
N TYR A 663 -15.82 33.46 14.54
CA TYR A 663 -16.31 34.83 14.36
C TYR A 663 -17.75 35.01 14.89
N GLU A 664 -18.68 34.07 14.66
CA GLU A 664 -20.07 34.14 15.16
C GLU A 664 -20.07 34.11 16.70
N LEU A 665 -19.27 33.22 17.29
CA LEU A 665 -19.12 33.14 18.74
C LEU A 665 -18.39 34.37 19.31
N ALA A 666 -17.42 34.93 18.59
CA ALA A 666 -16.73 36.15 19.02
C ALA A 666 -17.62 37.39 18.95
N GLU A 667 -18.61 37.43 18.06
CA GLU A 667 -19.63 38.49 18.03
C GLU A 667 -20.46 38.48 19.32
N ASP A 668 -20.83 37.30 19.81
CA ASP A 668 -21.66 37.14 21.01
C ASP A 668 -20.86 37.22 22.33
N TYR A 669 -19.66 36.64 22.38
CA TYR A 669 -18.88 36.44 23.61
C TYR A 669 -17.62 37.30 23.71
N GLY A 670 -17.28 38.04 22.64
CA GLY A 670 -16.08 38.88 22.58
C GLY A 670 -14.80 38.12 22.19
N PRO A 671 -13.63 38.78 22.25
CA PRO A 671 -12.36 38.25 21.71
C PRO A 671 -11.73 37.13 22.53
N VAL A 672 -12.25 36.82 23.73
CA VAL A 672 -11.76 35.77 24.63
C VAL A 672 -12.97 35.03 25.19
N PHE A 673 -13.12 33.75 24.87
CA PHE A 673 -14.22 32.93 25.34
C PHE A 673 -13.78 31.49 25.60
N THR A 674 -14.56 30.73 26.36
CA THR A 674 -14.26 29.33 26.67
C THR A 674 -15.21 28.39 25.95
N LEU A 675 -14.67 27.39 25.27
CA LEU A 675 -15.42 26.26 24.71
C LEU A 675 -15.07 24.98 25.46
N TYR A 676 -16.05 24.12 25.64
CA TYR A 676 -15.84 22.79 26.22
C TYR A 676 -15.74 21.75 25.13
N PHE A 677 -14.56 21.13 25.00
CA PHE A 677 -14.37 19.96 24.15
C PHE A 677 -14.49 18.71 25.02
N GLY A 678 -15.68 18.09 25.00
CA GLY A 678 -16.02 17.05 25.98
C GLY A 678 -16.05 17.65 27.39
N MET A 679 -15.20 17.14 28.29
CA MET A 679 -15.09 17.63 29.68
C MET A 679 -14.00 18.68 29.89
N LYS A 680 -13.18 19.00 28.87
CA LYS A 680 -12.04 19.92 29.02
C LYS A 680 -12.43 21.35 28.62
N PRO A 681 -12.23 22.36 29.49
CA PRO A 681 -12.35 23.75 29.11
C PRO A 681 -11.15 24.19 28.26
N THR A 682 -11.44 24.85 27.15
CA THR A 682 -10.45 25.40 26.22
C THR A 682 -10.75 26.86 25.96
N VAL A 683 -9.79 27.73 26.23
CA VAL A 683 -9.93 29.18 25.97
C VAL A 683 -9.60 29.44 24.51
N VAL A 684 -10.51 30.09 23.79
CA VAL A 684 -10.34 30.52 22.41
C VAL A 684 -10.02 32.00 22.40
N LEU A 685 -9.00 32.38 21.63
CA LEU A 685 -8.60 33.76 21.40
C LEU A 685 -8.93 34.15 19.97
N HIS A 686 -9.73 35.20 19.81
CA HIS A 686 -10.19 35.69 18.53
C HIS A 686 -9.83 37.18 18.35
N GLY A 687 -9.28 37.51 17.19
CA GLY A 687 -8.88 38.86 16.80
C GLY A 687 -7.39 39.13 17.00
N TYR A 688 -6.86 40.05 16.18
CA TYR A 688 -5.42 40.35 16.08
C TYR A 688 -4.76 40.67 17.41
N GLU A 689 -5.34 41.58 18.21
CA GLU A 689 -4.72 42.02 19.47
C GLU A 689 -4.62 40.89 20.50
N ALA A 690 -5.66 40.05 20.64
CA ALA A 690 -5.67 38.95 21.60
C ALA A 690 -4.65 37.86 21.20
N VAL A 691 -4.59 37.51 19.92
CA VAL A 691 -3.66 36.50 19.40
C VAL A 691 -2.22 37.00 19.44
N LYS A 692 -1.97 38.27 19.11
CA LYS A 692 -0.63 38.88 19.16
C LYS A 692 -0.08 38.93 20.59
N GLN A 693 -0.91 39.33 21.56
CA GLN A 693 -0.50 39.37 22.97
C GLN A 693 -0.01 38.00 23.44
N VAL A 694 -0.72 36.92 23.10
CA VAL A 694 -0.35 35.57 23.53
C VAL A 694 0.83 34.97 22.75
N LEU A 695 0.85 35.13 21.42
CA LEU A 695 1.88 34.48 20.59
C LEU A 695 3.19 35.27 20.49
N ILE A 696 3.17 36.58 20.74
CA ILE A 696 4.34 37.46 20.60
C ILE A 696 4.70 38.08 21.94
N ASP A 697 3.79 38.85 22.54
CA ASP A 697 4.11 39.69 23.69
C ASP A 697 4.31 38.86 24.98
N GLN A 698 3.60 37.73 25.11
CA GLN A 698 3.57 36.83 26.29
C GLN A 698 3.92 35.37 25.92
N SER A 699 4.78 35.19 24.92
CA SER A 699 5.09 33.88 24.35
C SER A 699 5.72 32.89 25.35
N GLU A 700 6.43 33.37 26.36
CA GLU A 700 7.01 32.53 27.42
C GLU A 700 5.93 32.01 28.39
N GLU A 701 4.95 32.83 28.78
CA GLU A 701 3.91 32.41 29.72
C GLU A 701 2.90 31.43 29.08
N PHE A 702 2.73 31.48 27.76
CA PHE A 702 1.88 30.58 26.97
C PHE A 702 2.68 29.56 26.14
N SER A 703 3.93 29.32 26.52
CA SER A 703 4.84 28.38 25.84
C SER A 703 4.46 26.91 26.00
N GLY A 704 3.56 26.59 26.94
CA GLY A 704 3.08 25.24 27.16
C GLY A 704 2.38 24.68 25.92
N ARG A 705 2.48 23.37 25.71
CA ARG A 705 1.72 22.65 24.67
C ARG A 705 0.40 22.15 25.26
N GLY A 706 -0.70 22.38 24.56
CA GLY A 706 -2.00 21.83 24.94
C GLY A 706 -2.03 20.32 24.77
N SER A 707 -2.73 19.61 25.67
CA SER A 707 -2.95 18.16 25.55
C SER A 707 -3.94 17.87 24.42
N LEU A 708 -3.46 17.18 23.40
CA LEU A 708 -4.26 16.61 22.32
C LEU A 708 -4.24 15.09 22.51
N PRO A 709 -5.32 14.44 22.97
CA PRO A 709 -5.27 13.02 23.30
C PRO A 709 -4.78 12.11 22.18
N VAL A 710 -5.06 12.46 20.92
CA VAL A 710 -4.45 11.78 19.77
C VAL A 710 -2.94 11.94 19.76
N ALA A 711 -2.38 13.16 19.86
CA ALA A 711 -0.95 13.42 19.86
C ALA A 711 -0.24 12.91 21.12
N ASP A 712 -0.91 12.96 22.27
CA ASP A 712 -0.44 12.35 23.50
C ASP A 712 -0.27 10.84 23.28
N ASN A 713 -1.28 10.14 22.76
CA ASN A 713 -1.18 8.70 22.43
C ASN A 713 -0.14 8.36 21.36
N ILE A 714 0.25 9.32 20.52
CA ILE A 714 1.28 9.16 19.49
C ILE A 714 2.69 9.32 20.08
N ASN A 715 2.85 10.27 20.99
CA ASN A 715 4.11 10.54 21.70
C ASN A 715 4.43 9.53 22.81
N GLN A 716 3.49 8.62 23.09
CA GLN A 716 3.61 7.57 24.08
C GLN A 716 4.57 6.45 23.63
N GLY A 717 5.88 6.74 23.70
CA GLY A 717 6.94 5.75 23.81
C GLY A 717 7.55 5.80 25.22
N LEU A 718 7.60 4.65 25.88
CA LEU A 718 8.18 4.40 27.21
C LEU A 718 7.68 5.34 28.34
N GLY A 719 6.69 4.85 29.11
CA GLY A 719 6.12 5.55 30.28
C GLY A 719 4.64 5.89 30.13
N SER A 720 4.04 5.51 29.03
CA SER A 720 2.63 5.68 28.70
C SER A 720 1.73 4.55 29.21
N PRO A 721 0.45 4.82 29.51
CA PRO A 721 -0.51 3.75 29.76
C PRO A 721 -0.59 2.84 28.54
N CYS A 722 -0.14 1.59 28.66
CA CYS A 722 -0.30 0.59 27.61
C CYS A 722 -0.99 -0.65 28.17
N ASP A 723 -1.71 -1.36 27.31
CA ASP A 723 -2.13 -2.73 27.61
C ASP A 723 -0.95 -3.67 27.38
N PRO A 724 -0.36 -4.26 28.45
CA PRO A 724 0.81 -5.10 28.30
C PRO A 724 0.45 -6.52 27.83
N THR A 725 -0.82 -6.83 27.58
CA THR A 725 -1.30 -8.20 27.33
C THR A 725 -0.51 -8.90 26.23
N LEU A 726 -0.49 -8.35 25.01
CA LEU A 726 0.22 -8.99 23.90
C LEU A 726 1.74 -9.02 24.10
N LEU A 727 2.31 -7.95 24.65
CA LEU A 727 3.74 -7.84 24.93
C LEU A 727 4.21 -8.91 25.92
N LEU A 728 3.47 -9.10 27.02
CA LEU A 728 3.79 -10.08 28.05
C LEU A 728 3.46 -11.51 27.64
N SER A 729 2.61 -11.72 26.64
CA SER A 729 2.39 -13.03 26.02
C SER A 729 3.51 -13.42 25.05
N CYS A 730 4.14 -12.45 24.36
CA CYS A 730 5.19 -12.74 23.38
C CYS A 730 6.43 -13.39 24.01
N ALA A 731 6.85 -12.97 25.20
CA ALA A 731 8.08 -13.46 25.81
C ALA A 731 8.00 -14.93 26.26
N PRO A 732 6.99 -15.37 27.05
CA PRO A 732 6.78 -16.79 27.35
C PRO A 732 6.55 -17.61 26.09
N CYS A 733 5.74 -17.10 25.15
CA CYS A 733 5.49 -17.75 23.87
C CYS A 733 6.79 -18.09 23.13
N ASN A 734 7.71 -17.13 23.03
CA ASN A 734 9.00 -17.32 22.38
C ASN A 734 9.94 -18.29 23.12
N VAL A 735 9.83 -18.41 24.45
CA VAL A 735 10.58 -19.45 25.19
C VAL A 735 10.05 -20.82 24.80
N ILE A 736 8.72 -21.01 24.77
CA ILE A 736 8.12 -22.27 24.35
C ILE A 736 8.40 -22.58 22.87
N CYS A 737 8.28 -21.60 21.96
CA CYS A 737 8.66 -21.75 20.56
C CYS A 737 10.10 -22.26 20.41
N SER A 738 11.04 -21.74 21.22
CA SER A 738 12.44 -22.16 21.14
C SER A 738 12.67 -23.62 21.59
N ILE A 739 11.81 -24.15 22.48
CA ILE A 739 11.87 -25.54 22.95
C ILE A 739 11.18 -26.48 21.96
N VAL A 740 10.08 -26.02 21.36
CA VAL A 740 9.18 -26.86 20.56
C VAL A 740 9.51 -26.82 19.06
N PHE A 741 9.86 -25.66 18.53
CA PHE A 741 10.10 -25.41 17.10
C PHE A 741 11.54 -24.98 16.79
N ARG A 742 12.41 -24.88 17.80
CA ARG A 742 13.78 -24.33 17.72
C ARG A 742 13.88 -22.84 17.31
N ASN A 743 12.80 -22.23 16.84
CA ASN A 743 12.76 -20.86 16.35
C ASN A 743 12.27 -19.89 17.43
N ARG A 744 12.75 -18.64 17.35
CA ARG A 744 12.15 -17.49 18.03
C ARG A 744 11.57 -16.58 16.96
N PHE A 745 10.40 -16.03 17.24
CA PHE A 745 9.72 -15.08 16.38
C PHE A 745 10.01 -13.66 16.87
N GLU A 746 10.12 -12.72 15.95
CA GLU A 746 10.15 -11.30 16.29
C GLU A 746 8.85 -10.90 16.98
N TYR A 747 8.88 -9.95 17.92
CA TYR A 747 7.69 -9.54 18.67
C TYR A 747 6.67 -8.80 17.79
N SER A 748 7.08 -8.40 16.58
CA SER A 748 6.24 -7.84 15.52
C SER A 748 5.76 -8.87 14.49
N ASP A 749 6.11 -10.16 14.64
CA ASP A 749 5.71 -11.19 13.69
C ASP A 749 4.18 -11.38 13.70
N GLU A 750 3.52 -11.09 12.58
CA GLU A 750 2.06 -11.13 12.50
C GLU A 750 1.48 -12.54 12.74
N LYS A 751 2.23 -13.60 12.39
CA LYS A 751 1.77 -14.99 12.61
C LYS A 751 1.80 -15.32 14.10
N LEU A 752 2.88 -14.95 14.79
CA LEU A 752 2.99 -15.10 16.24
C LEU A 752 1.90 -14.31 16.97
N LEU A 753 1.70 -13.04 16.60
CA LEU A 753 0.68 -12.18 17.22
C LEU A 753 -0.74 -12.72 17.00
N THR A 754 -1.02 -13.22 15.80
CA THR A 754 -2.30 -13.87 15.49
C THR A 754 -2.50 -15.15 16.30
N LEU A 755 -1.45 -15.96 16.45
CA LEU A 755 -1.48 -17.18 17.24
C LEU A 755 -1.77 -16.88 18.73
N ILE A 756 -1.06 -15.90 19.30
CA ILE A 756 -1.26 -15.42 20.68
C ILE A 756 -2.69 -14.90 20.87
N LYS A 757 -3.22 -14.14 19.90
CA LYS A 757 -4.59 -13.65 19.95
C LYS A 757 -5.61 -14.78 20.06
N TYR A 758 -5.44 -15.87 19.30
CA TYR A 758 -6.31 -17.05 19.41
C TYR A 758 -6.24 -17.72 20.79
N PHE A 759 -5.06 -17.79 21.41
CA PHE A 759 -4.91 -18.33 22.77
C PHE A 759 -5.61 -17.46 23.82
N ASN A 760 -5.36 -16.15 23.80
CA ASN A 760 -6.02 -15.19 24.69
C ASN A 760 -7.56 -15.25 24.56
N GLU A 761 -8.08 -15.26 23.32
CA GLU A 761 -9.51 -15.33 23.06
C GLU A 761 -10.11 -16.66 23.56
N ASN A 762 -9.43 -17.78 23.30
CA ASN A 762 -9.87 -19.09 23.80
C ASN A 762 -9.90 -19.15 25.33
N ALA A 763 -8.89 -18.60 26.02
CA ALA A 763 -8.84 -18.56 27.48
C ALA A 763 -9.98 -17.72 28.08
N MET A 764 -10.27 -16.56 27.48
CA MET A 764 -11.40 -15.71 27.87
C MET A 764 -12.73 -16.44 27.66
N LEU A 765 -12.95 -17.03 26.49
CA LEU A 765 -14.18 -17.74 26.17
C LEU A 765 -14.37 -18.99 27.05
N ALA A 766 -13.29 -19.73 27.33
CA ALA A 766 -13.29 -20.90 28.21
C ALA A 766 -13.65 -20.56 29.66
N SER A 767 -13.49 -19.29 30.06
CA SER A 767 -13.85 -18.79 31.39
C SER A 767 -15.32 -18.34 31.48
N THR A 768 -16.11 -18.50 30.40
CA THR A 768 -17.53 -18.15 30.38
C THR A 768 -18.43 -19.31 30.83
N PRO A 769 -19.56 -19.04 31.52
CA PRO A 769 -20.52 -20.09 31.92
C PRO A 769 -21.06 -20.93 30.76
N TRP A 770 -21.09 -20.35 29.54
CA TRP A 770 -21.54 -21.06 28.35
C TRP A 770 -20.67 -22.26 27.99
N ILE A 771 -19.35 -22.15 28.16
CA ILE A 771 -18.42 -23.26 27.87
C ILE A 771 -18.54 -24.36 28.92
N GLU A 772 -18.79 -24.02 30.18
CA GLU A 772 -19.09 -25.01 31.22
C GLU A 772 -20.37 -25.80 30.89
N LEU A 773 -21.40 -25.09 30.42
CA LEU A 773 -22.64 -25.71 29.97
C LEU A 773 -22.40 -26.62 28.74
N PHE A 774 -21.60 -26.15 27.77
CA PHE A 774 -21.20 -26.95 26.61
C PHE A 774 -20.47 -28.23 27.02
N ASN A 775 -19.52 -28.15 27.96
CA ASN A 775 -18.77 -29.29 28.47
C ASN A 775 -19.68 -30.31 29.20
N ALA A 776 -20.73 -29.85 29.85
CA ALA A 776 -21.71 -30.72 30.50
C ALA A 776 -22.62 -31.46 29.50
N PHE A 777 -22.97 -30.83 28.37
CA PHE A 777 -23.91 -31.38 27.38
C PHE A 777 -23.41 -31.28 25.93
N PRO A 778 -22.23 -31.83 25.59
CA PRO A 778 -21.58 -31.58 24.30
C PRO A 778 -22.38 -32.14 23.12
N SER A 779 -22.98 -33.32 23.26
CA SER A 779 -23.77 -33.96 22.20
C SER A 779 -25.01 -33.15 21.80
N LEU A 780 -25.62 -32.46 22.76
CA LEU A 780 -26.79 -31.62 22.54
C LEU A 780 -26.37 -30.25 21.99
N LEU A 781 -25.41 -29.60 22.65
CA LEU A 781 -25.07 -28.20 22.40
C LEU A 781 -24.14 -27.98 21.20
N ARG A 782 -23.51 -29.04 20.65
CA ARG A 782 -22.69 -28.96 19.43
C ARG A 782 -23.44 -28.44 18.20
N HIS A 783 -24.76 -28.55 18.17
CA HIS A 783 -25.60 -28.07 17.07
C HIS A 783 -26.19 -26.67 17.32
N PHE A 784 -25.95 -26.08 18.49
CA PHE A 784 -26.46 -24.76 18.87
C PHE A 784 -25.41 -23.67 18.61
N PRO A 785 -25.81 -22.44 18.23
CA PRO A 785 -24.87 -21.34 18.12
C PRO A 785 -24.33 -20.95 19.50
N GLY A 786 -23.03 -20.69 19.60
CA GLY A 786 -22.41 -20.19 20.83
C GLY A 786 -20.89 -20.03 20.74
N SER A 787 -20.25 -19.60 21.82
CA SER A 787 -18.81 -19.28 21.86
C SER A 787 -17.90 -20.49 21.59
N HIS A 788 -18.40 -21.73 21.76
CA HIS A 788 -17.67 -22.94 21.39
C HIS A 788 -17.33 -22.99 19.88
N ASN A 789 -18.13 -22.37 19.01
CA ASN A 789 -17.83 -22.29 17.57
C ASN A 789 -16.60 -21.43 17.29
N THR A 790 -16.44 -20.32 18.00
CA THR A 790 -15.24 -19.47 17.93
C THR A 790 -14.01 -20.24 18.42
N ILE A 791 -14.13 -20.97 19.55
CA ILE A 791 -13.06 -21.83 20.05
C ILE A 791 -12.67 -22.89 19.02
N PHE A 792 -13.62 -23.56 18.38
CA PHE A 792 -13.34 -24.55 17.34
C PHE A 792 -12.65 -23.95 16.12
N LYS A 793 -13.08 -22.75 15.69
CA LYS A 793 -12.42 -22.01 14.61
C LYS A 793 -10.96 -21.70 14.99
N ASN A 794 -10.75 -21.12 16.17
CA ASN A 794 -9.43 -20.74 16.66
C ASN A 794 -8.51 -21.97 16.80
N MET A 795 -9.02 -23.07 17.36
CA MET A 795 -8.28 -24.35 17.45
C MET A 795 -7.92 -24.92 16.08
N THR A 796 -8.78 -24.73 15.06
CA THR A 796 -8.49 -25.18 13.69
C THR A 796 -7.33 -24.41 13.09
N GLU A 797 -7.29 -23.08 13.25
CA GLU A 797 -6.18 -22.24 12.77
C GLU A 797 -4.88 -22.53 13.54
N GLN A 798 -4.96 -22.71 14.87
CA GLN A 798 -3.82 -23.12 15.69
C GLN A 798 -3.25 -24.49 15.26
N ARG A 799 -4.13 -25.46 14.98
CA ARG A 799 -3.74 -26.78 14.47
C ARG A 799 -3.04 -26.67 13.11
N LYS A 800 -3.53 -25.80 12.23
CA LYS A 800 -2.90 -25.57 10.92
C LYS A 800 -1.49 -25.01 11.06
N PHE A 801 -1.29 -24.03 11.95
CA PHE A 801 0.03 -23.50 12.26
C PHE A 801 0.99 -24.58 12.76
N ILE A 802 0.56 -25.39 13.75
CA ILE A 802 1.37 -26.49 14.30
C ILE A 802 1.74 -27.52 13.22
N LEU A 803 0.78 -27.86 12.34
CA LEU A 803 1.02 -28.78 11.23
C LEU A 803 2.05 -28.24 10.23
N GLU A 804 1.99 -26.95 9.92
CA GLU A 804 2.97 -26.30 9.03
C GLU A 804 4.38 -26.36 9.63
N GLU A 805 4.54 -26.13 10.94
CA GLU A 805 5.83 -26.26 11.62
C GLU A 805 6.32 -27.71 11.70
N ILE A 806 5.45 -28.67 12.04
CA ILE A 806 5.82 -30.10 12.05
C ILE A 806 6.31 -30.54 10.66
N LYS A 807 5.65 -30.08 9.58
CA LYS A 807 6.04 -30.42 8.21
C LYS A 807 7.46 -29.93 7.89
N LYS A 808 7.83 -28.71 8.32
CA LYS A 808 9.20 -28.20 8.15
C LYS A 808 10.23 -29.05 8.88
N HIS A 809 9.90 -29.52 10.09
CA HIS A 809 10.79 -30.42 10.84
C HIS A 809 10.91 -31.78 10.14
N GLN A 810 9.82 -32.33 9.60
CA GLN A 810 9.89 -33.56 8.79
C GLN A 810 10.79 -33.43 7.56
N GLU A 811 10.78 -32.27 6.90
CA GLU A 811 11.62 -31.99 5.72
C GLU A 811 13.11 -31.81 6.08
N SER A 812 13.42 -31.41 7.32
CA SER A 812 14.78 -31.11 7.79
C SER A 812 15.33 -32.07 8.87
N LEU A 813 14.59 -33.15 9.18
CA LEU A 813 14.88 -34.07 10.29
C LEU A 813 16.21 -34.81 10.10
N ASP A 814 17.10 -34.66 11.07
CA ASP A 814 18.30 -35.49 11.20
C ASP A 814 18.12 -36.52 12.33
N LEU A 815 18.03 -37.80 11.97
CA LEU A 815 17.82 -38.90 12.90
C LEU A 815 18.92 -39.07 13.96
N ASN A 816 20.12 -38.52 13.70
CA ASN A 816 21.27 -38.64 14.60
C ASN A 816 21.46 -37.42 15.49
N ASN A 817 20.75 -36.31 15.22
CA ASN A 817 20.93 -35.05 15.91
C ASN A 817 19.59 -34.33 16.10
N PRO A 818 18.69 -34.81 16.99
CA PRO A 818 17.44 -34.11 17.30
C PRO A 818 17.73 -32.75 17.94
N GLN A 819 17.09 -31.70 17.41
CA GLN A 819 17.41 -30.33 17.80
C GLN A 819 16.35 -29.70 18.71
N ASP A 820 15.15 -30.28 18.75
CA ASP A 820 14.01 -29.81 19.55
C ASP A 820 13.04 -30.95 19.90
N PHE A 821 11.92 -30.59 20.54
CA PHE A 821 10.89 -31.52 20.96
C PHE A 821 10.23 -32.28 19.78
N ILE A 822 9.95 -31.59 18.67
CA ILE A 822 9.29 -32.20 17.51
C ILE A 822 10.21 -33.23 16.87
N ASP A 823 11.49 -32.90 16.68
CA ASP A 823 12.49 -33.83 16.16
C ASP A 823 12.56 -35.10 17.01
N TYR A 824 12.63 -34.94 18.33
CA TYR A 824 12.69 -36.08 19.25
C TYR A 824 11.43 -36.96 19.16
N PHE A 825 10.26 -36.34 19.07
CA PHE A 825 9.00 -37.05 18.96
C PHE A 825 8.91 -37.79 17.61
N LEU A 826 9.29 -37.15 16.49
CA LEU A 826 9.30 -37.76 15.16
C LEU A 826 10.27 -38.96 15.08
N ILE A 827 11.47 -38.84 15.67
CA ILE A 827 12.43 -39.96 15.74
C ILE A 827 11.84 -41.12 16.54
N LYS A 828 11.15 -40.83 17.64
CA LYS A 828 10.53 -41.83 18.49
C LYS A 828 9.34 -42.51 17.78
N MET A 829 8.55 -41.76 17.02
CA MET A 829 7.50 -42.29 16.14
C MET A 829 8.08 -43.27 15.12
N GLU A 830 9.20 -42.95 14.47
CA GLU A 830 9.81 -43.85 13.48
C GLU A 830 10.38 -45.11 14.15
N LYS A 831 10.98 -44.99 15.35
CA LYS A 831 11.48 -46.13 16.13
C LYS A 831 10.38 -47.08 16.60
N GLU A 832 9.18 -46.56 16.87
CA GLU A 832 8.04 -47.33 17.39
C GLU A 832 6.95 -47.63 16.36
N LYS A 833 7.18 -47.34 15.08
CA LYS A 833 6.22 -47.49 13.97
C LYS A 833 5.56 -48.87 13.86
N HIS A 834 6.24 -49.92 14.32
CA HIS A 834 5.73 -51.29 14.32
C HIS A 834 4.99 -51.70 15.60
N ASN A 835 4.99 -50.86 16.64
CA ASN A 835 4.26 -51.09 17.88
C ASN A 835 2.83 -50.54 17.77
N LYS A 836 1.84 -51.44 17.65
CA LYS A 836 0.41 -51.09 17.56
C LYS A 836 -0.15 -50.42 18.83
N HIS A 837 0.58 -50.47 19.94
CA HIS A 837 0.22 -49.83 21.20
C HIS A 837 1.08 -48.59 21.49
N SER A 838 1.85 -48.08 20.51
CA SER A 838 2.64 -46.86 20.70
C SER A 838 1.74 -45.64 20.86
N GLU A 839 2.09 -44.80 21.83
CA GLU A 839 1.46 -43.50 22.04
C GLU A 839 2.10 -42.41 21.17
N PHE A 840 3.18 -42.73 20.43
CA PHE A 840 3.83 -41.80 19.51
C PHE A 840 3.11 -41.82 18.15
N THR A 841 2.02 -41.06 18.06
CA THR A 841 1.22 -40.87 16.83
C THR A 841 1.23 -39.41 16.39
N MET A 842 0.87 -39.14 15.14
CA MET A 842 0.81 -37.77 14.62
C MET A 842 -0.23 -36.91 15.36
N ASP A 843 -1.39 -37.50 15.68
CA ASP A 843 -2.42 -36.81 16.45
C ASP A 843 -1.94 -36.49 17.87
N ASN A 844 -1.21 -37.42 18.52
CA ASN A 844 -0.62 -37.16 19.82
C ASN A 844 0.52 -36.13 19.76
N LEU A 845 1.32 -36.10 18.68
CA LEU A 845 2.33 -35.05 18.48
C LEU A 845 1.67 -33.67 18.42
N ILE A 846 0.67 -33.49 17.56
CA ILE A 846 -0.05 -32.22 17.40
C ILE A 846 -0.68 -31.80 18.73
N THR A 847 -1.34 -32.73 19.43
CA THR A 847 -1.99 -32.47 20.71
C THR A 847 -0.97 -32.09 21.78
N THR A 848 0.15 -32.82 21.88
CA THR A 848 1.19 -32.55 22.87
C THR A 848 1.87 -31.21 22.61
N VAL A 849 2.15 -30.88 21.34
CA VAL A 849 2.69 -29.56 20.96
C VAL A 849 1.72 -28.46 21.37
N TRP A 850 0.42 -28.62 21.07
CA TRP A 850 -0.60 -27.65 21.46
C TRP A 850 -0.72 -27.51 22.99
N ASP A 851 -0.69 -28.61 23.74
CA ASP A 851 -0.78 -28.62 25.21
C ASP A 851 0.40 -27.87 25.84
N VAL A 852 1.63 -28.19 25.42
CA VAL A 852 2.85 -27.52 25.93
C VAL A 852 2.83 -26.04 25.60
N PHE A 853 2.42 -25.69 24.38
CA PHE A 853 2.35 -24.31 23.91
C PHE A 853 1.33 -23.47 24.67
N SER A 854 0.10 -24.00 24.80
CA SER A 854 -1.00 -23.33 25.50
C SER A 854 -0.69 -23.17 26.99
N ALA A 855 -0.21 -24.25 27.63
CA ALA A 855 0.07 -24.25 29.05
C ALA A 855 1.22 -23.30 29.40
N GLY A 856 2.32 -23.30 28.62
CA GLY A 856 3.49 -22.46 28.90
C GLY A 856 3.30 -20.99 28.56
N THR A 857 2.52 -20.66 27.53
CA THR A 857 2.36 -19.27 27.08
C THR A 857 1.33 -18.51 27.91
N GLU A 858 0.10 -19.03 27.97
CA GLU A 858 -1.03 -18.30 28.52
C GLU A 858 -0.91 -18.20 30.05
N THR A 859 -0.55 -19.30 30.72
CA THR A 859 -0.52 -19.31 32.19
C THR A 859 0.62 -18.45 32.76
N THR A 860 1.79 -18.46 32.13
CA THR A 860 2.92 -17.61 32.52
C THR A 860 2.61 -16.13 32.28
N SER A 861 2.09 -15.79 31.10
CA SER A 861 1.76 -14.40 30.76
C SER A 861 0.67 -13.81 31.66
N LEU A 862 -0.40 -14.56 31.95
CA LEU A 862 -1.43 -14.15 32.91
C LEU A 862 -0.86 -13.98 34.32
N THR A 863 0.04 -14.87 34.75
CA THR A 863 0.73 -14.75 36.05
C THR A 863 1.59 -13.49 36.12
N LEU A 864 2.31 -13.15 35.04
CA LEU A 864 3.08 -11.89 34.95
C LEU A 864 2.16 -10.67 35.00
N ARG A 865 1.07 -10.67 34.22
CA ARG A 865 0.10 -9.56 34.19
C ARG A 865 -0.48 -9.28 35.57
N TYR A 866 -0.93 -10.33 36.27
CA TYR A 866 -1.40 -10.21 37.64
C TYR A 866 -0.29 -9.77 38.61
N GLY A 867 0.93 -10.30 38.42
CA GLY A 867 2.08 -9.91 39.24
C GLY A 867 2.37 -8.42 39.17
N LEU A 868 2.39 -7.86 37.96
CA LEU A 868 2.55 -6.41 37.75
C LEU A 868 1.37 -5.61 38.32
N LEU A 869 0.14 -6.09 38.17
CA LEU A 869 -1.06 -5.47 38.75
C LEU A 869 -0.98 -5.41 40.29
N LEU A 870 -0.55 -6.50 40.93
CA LEU A 870 -0.36 -6.55 42.39
C LEU A 870 0.77 -5.62 42.84
N LEU A 871 1.87 -5.56 42.08
CA LEU A 871 2.99 -4.66 42.36
C LEU A 871 2.59 -3.18 42.22
N LEU A 872 1.78 -2.83 41.22
CA LEU A 872 1.20 -1.49 41.07
C LEU A 872 0.30 -1.09 42.25
N LYS A 873 -0.46 -2.04 42.79
CA LYS A 873 -1.30 -1.84 43.98
C LYS A 873 -0.48 -1.69 45.26
N HIS A 874 0.71 -2.30 45.30
CA HIS A 874 1.63 -2.35 46.44
C HIS A 874 3.00 -1.74 46.09
N PRO A 875 3.08 -0.41 45.89
CA PRO A 875 4.33 0.25 45.50
C PRO A 875 5.46 0.05 46.52
N GLU A 876 5.14 -0.13 47.80
CA GLU A 876 6.10 -0.45 48.86
C GLU A 876 6.80 -1.80 48.67
N VAL A 877 6.10 -2.78 48.08
CA VAL A 877 6.68 -4.09 47.73
C VAL A 877 7.54 -3.94 46.49
N THR A 878 7.08 -3.18 45.50
CA THR A 878 7.82 -2.91 44.25
C THR A 878 9.16 -2.25 44.53
N ALA A 879 9.18 -1.23 45.40
CA ALA A 879 10.42 -0.54 45.77
C ALA A 879 11.45 -1.48 46.42
N LYS A 880 11.01 -2.40 47.29
CA LYS A 880 11.90 -3.39 47.93
C LYS A 880 12.42 -4.43 46.95
N VAL A 881 11.60 -4.85 46.00
CA VAL A 881 12.04 -5.75 44.92
C VAL A 881 13.09 -5.06 44.05
N GLN A 882 12.85 -3.81 43.63
CA GLN A 882 13.82 -3.04 42.85
C GLN A 882 15.13 -2.80 43.60
N GLU A 883 15.08 -2.51 44.91
CA GLU A 883 16.28 -2.39 45.75
C GLU A 883 17.10 -3.69 45.78
N GLU A 884 16.44 -4.84 45.91
CA GLU A 884 17.12 -6.15 45.89
C GLU A 884 17.72 -6.46 44.51
N ILE A 885 17.02 -6.12 43.42
CA ILE A 885 17.52 -6.23 42.05
C ILE A 885 18.78 -5.39 41.87
N ASP A 886 18.75 -4.12 42.29
CA ASP A 886 19.89 -3.20 42.20
C ASP A 886 21.11 -3.70 42.96
N ARG A 887 20.88 -4.28 44.14
CA ARG A 887 21.95 -4.83 44.99
C ARG A 887 22.58 -6.11 44.43
N VAL A 888 21.78 -7.02 43.86
CA VAL A 888 22.25 -8.37 43.48
C VAL A 888 22.61 -8.46 42.00
N VAL A 889 21.77 -7.91 41.13
CA VAL A 889 21.94 -7.93 39.68
C VAL A 889 22.71 -6.70 39.21
N GLY A 890 22.32 -5.52 39.69
CA GLY A 890 22.82 -4.23 39.21
C GLY A 890 22.24 -3.87 37.83
N ARG A 891 22.60 -2.71 37.25
CA ARG A 891 21.97 -2.22 36.00
C ARG A 891 22.64 -2.67 34.70
N ASN A 892 23.87 -3.17 34.77
CA ASN A 892 24.73 -3.36 33.59
C ASN A 892 24.79 -4.81 33.06
N ARG A 893 24.10 -5.76 33.72
CA ARG A 893 24.06 -7.18 33.30
C ARG A 893 22.64 -7.70 33.38
N SER A 894 22.26 -8.59 32.47
CA SER A 894 20.96 -9.27 32.54
C SER A 894 20.87 -10.23 33.73
N PRO A 895 19.68 -10.46 34.29
CA PRO A 895 19.48 -11.42 35.38
C PRO A 895 19.65 -12.84 34.86
N CYS A 896 20.11 -13.73 35.74
CA CYS A 896 20.24 -15.16 35.47
C CYS A 896 19.68 -16.00 36.61
N MET A 897 19.47 -17.30 36.38
CA MET A 897 18.87 -18.18 37.39
C MET A 897 19.73 -18.38 38.64
N GLN A 898 21.04 -18.14 38.56
CA GLN A 898 21.92 -18.17 39.72
C GLN A 898 21.59 -17.03 40.70
N ASP A 899 21.09 -15.89 40.21
CA ASP A 899 20.75 -14.73 41.03
C ASP A 899 19.59 -15.00 41.98
N ARG A 900 18.65 -15.88 41.58
CA ARG A 900 17.46 -16.23 42.35
C ARG A 900 17.78 -16.66 43.79
N SER A 901 18.84 -17.45 43.98
CA SER A 901 19.28 -17.91 45.30
C SER A 901 19.75 -16.78 46.23
N ARG A 902 20.10 -15.63 45.66
CA ARG A 902 20.59 -14.43 46.36
C ARG A 902 19.52 -13.34 46.48
N MET A 903 18.32 -13.57 45.94
CA MET A 903 17.19 -12.64 45.93
C MET A 903 15.97 -13.23 46.66
N PRO A 904 16.08 -13.57 47.96
CA PRO A 904 15.03 -14.26 48.70
C PRO A 904 13.75 -13.45 48.82
N TYR A 905 13.80 -12.11 48.80
CA TYR A 905 12.60 -11.28 48.91
C TYR A 905 11.81 -11.31 47.60
N THR A 906 12.49 -11.14 46.46
CA THR A 906 11.91 -11.21 45.12
C THR A 906 11.34 -12.61 44.85
N ASP A 907 12.05 -13.66 45.25
CA ASP A 907 11.54 -15.04 45.15
C ASP A 907 10.29 -15.24 46.02
N ALA A 908 10.25 -14.70 47.23
CA ALA A 908 9.06 -14.75 48.08
C ALA A 908 7.86 -13.99 47.46
N VAL A 909 8.10 -12.82 46.86
CA VAL A 909 7.07 -12.04 46.14
C VAL A 909 6.50 -12.84 44.96
N LEU A 910 7.34 -13.52 44.19
CA LEU A 910 6.88 -14.39 43.09
C LEU A 910 6.00 -15.54 43.60
N HIS A 911 6.38 -16.19 44.69
CA HIS A 911 5.55 -17.24 45.30
C HIS A 911 4.22 -16.70 45.83
N GLU A 912 4.22 -15.49 46.39
CA GLU A 912 3.01 -14.84 46.90
C GLU A 912 2.06 -14.44 45.77
N ILE A 913 2.59 -13.88 44.67
CA ILE A 913 1.83 -13.63 43.43
C ILE A 913 1.19 -14.93 42.96
N GLN A 914 1.96 -16.02 42.87
CA GLN A 914 1.46 -17.33 42.44
C GLN A 914 0.38 -17.92 43.36
N ARG A 915 0.46 -17.65 44.67
CA ARG A 915 -0.51 -18.06 45.70
C ARG A 915 -1.80 -17.25 45.60
N TYR A 916 -1.71 -15.94 45.38
CA TYR A 916 -2.84 -15.01 45.40
C TYR A 916 -3.80 -15.18 44.21
N ILE A 917 -3.27 -15.45 43.01
CA ILE A 917 -4.04 -15.38 41.76
C ILE A 917 -5.04 -16.53 41.57
N ASP A 918 -4.78 -17.71 42.16
CA ASP A 918 -5.52 -18.97 41.89
C ASP A 918 -5.95 -19.10 40.41
N LEU A 919 -4.94 -19.12 39.53
CA LEU A 919 -5.12 -18.95 38.07
C LEU A 919 -5.97 -20.06 37.44
N VAL A 920 -5.81 -21.29 37.93
CA VAL A 920 -6.48 -22.49 37.42
C VAL A 920 -7.07 -23.22 38.64
N PRO A 921 -8.31 -22.91 39.03
CA PRO A 921 -8.91 -23.43 40.27
C PRO A 921 -9.10 -24.96 40.28
N SER A 922 -9.27 -25.56 39.09
CA SER A 922 -9.43 -26.99 38.86
C SER A 922 -8.45 -27.51 37.82
N ASN A 923 -7.81 -28.66 38.08
CA ASN A 923 -6.92 -29.26 37.09
C ASN A 923 -7.71 -29.84 35.89
N LEU A 924 -7.03 -30.08 34.77
CA LEU A 924 -7.61 -30.83 33.66
C LEU A 924 -8.11 -32.22 34.15
N PRO A 925 -9.30 -32.67 33.73
CA PRO A 925 -9.82 -33.97 34.13
C PRO A 925 -8.88 -35.10 33.71
N HIS A 926 -8.48 -35.95 34.65
CA HIS A 926 -7.74 -37.18 34.35
C HIS A 926 -8.71 -38.36 34.36
N VAL A 927 -8.46 -39.43 33.60
CA VAL A 927 -9.34 -40.61 33.57
C VAL A 927 -8.62 -41.81 34.16
N ALA A 928 -9.29 -42.55 35.05
CA ALA A 928 -8.78 -43.82 35.55
C ALA A 928 -8.65 -44.82 34.40
N THR A 929 -7.42 -45.22 34.06
CA THR A 929 -7.16 -46.17 32.95
C THR A 929 -7.47 -47.62 33.31
N GLN A 930 -7.60 -47.90 34.61
CA GLN A 930 -7.98 -49.18 35.21
C GLN A 930 -8.71 -48.92 36.53
N ASP A 931 -9.32 -49.95 37.10
CA ASP A 931 -9.89 -49.86 38.45
C ASP A 931 -8.77 -49.62 39.46
N VAL A 932 -8.89 -48.54 40.25
CA VAL A 932 -7.88 -48.15 41.23
C VAL A 932 -8.52 -48.04 42.60
N LYS A 933 -7.96 -48.73 43.59
CA LYS A 933 -8.31 -48.50 45.00
C LYS A 933 -7.46 -47.35 45.54
N PHE A 934 -8.10 -46.23 45.82
CA PHE A 934 -7.46 -45.06 46.42
C PHE A 934 -8.04 -44.81 47.82
N ARG A 935 -7.21 -45.02 48.84
CA ARG A 935 -7.64 -45.09 50.25
C ARG A 935 -8.75 -46.14 50.42
N GLU A 936 -9.92 -45.75 50.91
CA GLU A 936 -11.08 -46.63 51.11
C GLU A 936 -12.01 -46.66 49.89
N TYR A 937 -11.74 -45.85 48.86
CA TYR A 937 -12.60 -45.72 47.69
C TYR A 937 -12.09 -46.55 46.52
N LEU A 938 -13.00 -47.24 45.83
CA LEU A 938 -12.74 -47.83 44.53
C LEU A 938 -13.11 -46.80 43.46
N ILE A 939 -12.15 -46.43 42.62
CA ILE A 939 -12.33 -45.58 41.45
C ILE A 939 -12.37 -46.49 40.22
N PRO A 940 -13.54 -46.69 39.59
CA PRO A 940 -13.65 -47.55 38.41
C PRO A 940 -12.89 -47.00 37.20
N LYS A 941 -12.43 -47.89 36.33
CA LYS A 941 -11.91 -47.58 35.00
C LYS A 941 -12.90 -46.70 34.24
N GLY A 942 -12.39 -45.65 33.60
CA GLY A 942 -13.18 -44.68 32.83
C GLY A 942 -13.74 -43.52 33.65
N THR A 943 -13.54 -43.51 34.98
CA THR A 943 -13.98 -42.41 35.83
C THR A 943 -13.10 -41.18 35.64
N ALA A 944 -13.70 -40.03 35.34
CA ALA A 944 -13.02 -38.74 35.32
C ALA A 944 -12.75 -38.26 36.75
N ILE A 945 -11.51 -37.84 37.00
CA ILE A 945 -10.98 -37.37 38.27
C ILE A 945 -10.62 -35.90 38.08
N LEU A 946 -11.33 -35.04 38.81
CA LEU A 946 -11.05 -33.61 38.92
C LEU A 946 -10.37 -33.35 40.26
N THR A 947 -9.28 -32.59 40.25
CA THR A 947 -8.57 -32.18 41.46
C THR A 947 -8.75 -30.68 41.68
N SER A 948 -9.10 -30.30 42.92
CA SER A 948 -9.14 -28.89 43.34
C SER A 948 -7.72 -28.41 43.55
N LEU A 949 -7.23 -27.55 42.65
CA LEU A 949 -5.90 -26.97 42.78
C LEU A 949 -5.90 -25.87 43.85
N THR A 950 -7.02 -25.17 44.04
CA THR A 950 -7.18 -24.15 45.09
C THR A 950 -6.74 -24.68 46.46
N SER A 951 -7.13 -25.90 46.83
CA SER A 951 -6.75 -26.51 48.12
C SER A 951 -5.27 -26.85 48.26
N VAL A 952 -4.55 -27.06 47.15
CA VAL A 952 -3.13 -27.41 47.13
C VAL A 952 -2.25 -26.16 47.01
N LEU A 953 -2.71 -25.18 46.24
CA LEU A 953 -2.01 -23.90 46.01
C LEU A 953 -1.98 -23.01 47.26
N HIS A 954 -2.97 -23.10 48.13
CA HIS A 954 -2.99 -22.37 49.41
C HIS A 954 -1.87 -22.81 50.37
N ASP A 955 -1.38 -24.05 50.25
CA ASP A 955 -0.21 -24.57 50.97
C ASP A 955 1.13 -24.21 50.30
N GLY A 956 1.11 -23.36 49.27
CA GLY A 956 2.30 -22.79 48.62
C GLY A 956 3.04 -23.71 47.65
N LYS A 957 2.47 -24.88 47.31
CA LYS A 957 3.10 -25.84 46.39
C LYS A 957 2.31 -25.93 45.07
N ARG A 958 2.87 -25.37 44.00
CA ARG A 958 2.45 -25.73 42.63
C ARG A 958 2.99 -27.11 42.30
N VAL A 959 2.19 -27.92 41.61
CA VAL A 959 2.62 -29.21 41.05
C VAL A 959 2.09 -29.26 39.63
N CYS A 960 2.95 -28.97 38.65
CA CYS A 960 2.67 -29.17 37.24
C CYS A 960 3.96 -29.55 36.49
N VAL A 961 3.81 -30.20 35.33
CA VAL A 961 4.95 -30.66 34.51
C VAL A 961 5.88 -29.51 34.11
N GLY A 962 5.33 -28.31 33.91
CA GLY A 962 6.08 -27.10 33.53
C GLY A 962 6.57 -26.22 34.69
N GLU A 963 6.46 -26.64 35.96
CA GLU A 963 6.73 -25.78 37.12
C GLU A 963 8.13 -25.15 37.11
N GLY A 964 9.15 -25.95 36.78
CA GLY A 964 10.53 -25.48 36.72
C GLY A 964 10.75 -24.40 35.66
N LEU A 965 10.11 -24.58 34.49
CA LEU A 965 10.19 -23.65 33.37
C LEU A 965 9.43 -22.35 33.68
N ALA A 966 8.20 -22.46 34.18
CA ALA A 966 7.40 -21.30 34.56
C ALA A 966 8.09 -20.46 35.66
N ARG A 967 8.72 -21.09 36.67
CA ARG A 967 9.48 -20.37 37.69
C ARG A 967 10.67 -19.61 37.11
N MET A 968 11.38 -20.23 36.16
CA MET A 968 12.50 -19.57 35.47
C MET A 968 12.02 -18.37 34.65
N GLU A 969 10.98 -18.56 33.84
CA GLU A 969 10.41 -17.49 33.01
C GLU A 969 9.90 -16.32 33.86
N LEU A 970 9.11 -16.61 34.89
CA LEU A 970 8.55 -15.59 35.78
C LEU A 970 9.65 -14.79 36.48
N PHE A 971 10.68 -15.47 36.99
CA PHE A 971 11.79 -14.80 37.66
C PHE A 971 12.56 -13.91 36.69
N LEU A 972 13.02 -14.46 35.56
CA LEU A 972 13.83 -13.71 34.61
C LEU A 972 13.07 -12.54 33.99
N LEU A 973 11.81 -12.74 33.61
CA LEU A 973 11.00 -11.70 32.97
C LEU A 973 10.63 -10.60 33.96
N LEU A 974 10.14 -10.95 35.16
CA LEU A 974 9.77 -9.94 36.16
C LEU A 974 10.99 -9.13 36.61
N VAL A 975 12.11 -9.80 36.87
CA VAL A 975 13.35 -9.12 37.28
C VAL A 975 13.87 -8.23 36.15
N SER A 976 13.87 -8.71 34.90
CA SER A 976 14.32 -7.89 33.76
C SER A 976 13.44 -6.64 33.58
N ILE A 977 12.11 -6.79 33.73
CA ILE A 977 11.18 -5.67 33.65
C ILE A 977 11.49 -4.65 34.75
N LEU A 978 11.56 -5.09 36.01
CA LEU A 978 11.78 -4.18 37.15
C LEU A 978 13.21 -3.63 37.24
N GLN A 979 14.17 -4.29 36.61
CA GLN A 979 15.54 -3.82 36.45
C GLN A 979 15.66 -2.65 35.46
N HIS A 980 14.76 -2.56 34.47
CA HIS A 980 14.83 -1.52 33.45
C HIS A 980 13.70 -0.50 33.57
N PHE A 981 12.62 -0.85 34.26
CA PHE A 981 11.42 -0.02 34.34
C PHE A 981 10.90 0.11 35.78
N THR A 982 10.43 1.32 36.10
CA THR A 982 9.57 1.60 37.24
C THR A 982 8.13 1.62 36.76
N LEU A 983 7.29 0.86 37.46
CA LEU A 983 5.86 0.78 37.16
C LEU A 983 5.14 1.96 37.81
N LYS A 984 4.32 2.67 37.03
CA LYS A 984 3.44 3.72 37.54
C LYS A 984 1.98 3.41 37.20
N PRO A 985 1.07 3.45 38.18
CA PRO A 985 -0.33 3.20 37.91
C PRO A 985 -1.00 4.44 37.31
N VAL A 986 -2.00 4.20 36.46
CA VAL A 986 -2.81 5.25 35.79
C VAL A 986 -3.82 5.87 36.77
N VAL A 987 -4.23 5.09 37.78
CA VAL A 987 -5.12 5.49 38.87
C VAL A 987 -4.39 5.37 40.21
N ASP A 988 -4.92 5.98 41.28
CA ASP A 988 -4.35 5.80 42.62
C ASP A 988 -4.27 4.28 42.95
N PRO A 989 -3.13 3.77 43.45
CA PRO A 989 -2.96 2.36 43.82
C PRO A 989 -4.13 1.76 44.63
N LYS A 990 -4.77 2.56 45.48
CA LYS A 990 -5.90 2.12 46.32
C LYS A 990 -7.17 1.78 45.52
N HIS A 991 -7.30 2.32 44.31
CA HIS A 991 -8.44 2.11 43.42
C HIS A 991 -8.21 1.01 42.38
N ILE A 992 -7.05 0.34 42.40
CA ILE A 992 -6.76 -0.79 41.52
C ILE A 992 -7.57 -2.00 41.99
N ASP A 993 -8.53 -2.42 41.17
CA ASP A 993 -9.24 -3.69 41.36
C ASP A 993 -8.33 -4.86 41.00
N THR A 994 -8.30 -5.86 41.87
CA THR A 994 -7.53 -7.11 41.70
C THR A 994 -8.42 -8.34 41.61
N ALA A 995 -9.74 -8.16 41.71
CA ALA A 995 -10.70 -9.24 41.51
C ALA A 995 -10.69 -9.70 40.04
N PRO A 996 -10.75 -11.01 39.78
CA PRO A 996 -10.77 -11.52 38.41
C PRO A 996 -12.08 -11.12 37.69
N SER A 997 -11.97 -10.63 36.45
CA SER A 997 -13.12 -10.27 35.61
C SER A 997 -13.97 -11.47 35.23
N PHE A 998 -13.34 -12.63 35.05
CA PHE A 998 -14.00 -13.90 34.77
C PHE A 998 -13.42 -14.98 35.67
N LYS A 999 -14.32 -15.81 36.20
CA LYS A 999 -13.97 -16.93 37.09
C LYS A 999 -14.68 -18.18 36.59
N GLY A 1000 -13.98 -18.96 35.76
CA GLY A 1000 -14.42 -20.26 35.26
C GLY A 1000 -13.31 -21.30 35.44
N MET A 1001 -12.95 -22.03 34.38
CA MET A 1001 -11.76 -22.91 34.40
C MET A 1001 -10.45 -22.14 34.59
N ILE A 1002 -10.40 -20.87 34.18
CA ILE A 1002 -9.27 -19.96 34.35
C ILE A 1002 -9.77 -18.67 35.01
N SER A 1003 -8.97 -18.08 35.89
CA SER A 1003 -9.20 -16.76 36.48
C SER A 1003 -8.51 -15.69 35.63
N ILE A 1004 -9.29 -14.80 34.99
CA ILE A 1004 -8.73 -13.75 34.11
C ILE A 1004 -8.59 -12.44 34.89
N PRO A 1005 -7.40 -11.79 34.92
CA PRO A 1005 -7.22 -10.51 35.58
C PRO A 1005 -8.11 -9.42 34.98
N PRO A 1006 -8.44 -8.39 35.77
CA PRO A 1006 -9.06 -7.20 35.22
C PRO A 1006 -8.11 -6.53 34.24
N PHE A 1007 -8.70 -5.90 33.23
CA PHE A 1007 -7.95 -5.09 32.28
C PHE A 1007 -7.34 -3.90 33.02
N CYS A 1008 -6.03 -3.70 32.85
CA CYS A 1008 -5.31 -2.63 33.51
C CYS A 1008 -4.26 -2.06 32.57
N GLU A 1009 -4.37 -0.77 32.29
CA GLU A 1009 -3.34 0.00 31.62
C GLU A 1009 -2.25 0.38 32.63
N MET A 1010 -0.99 0.29 32.22
CA MET A 1010 0.14 0.60 33.10
C MET A 1010 1.27 1.29 32.35
N CYS A 1011 2.01 2.13 33.08
CA CYS A 1011 3.14 2.89 32.55
C CYS A 1011 4.47 2.18 32.89
N PHE A 1012 5.25 1.82 31.87
CA PHE A 1012 6.64 1.36 32.04
C PHE A 1012 7.61 2.53 31.88
N ILE A 1013 8.04 3.12 32.99
CA ILE A 1013 8.96 4.27 32.97
C ILE A 1013 10.39 3.76 33.02
N PRO A 1014 11.26 4.03 32.03
CA PRO A 1014 12.67 3.64 32.10
C PRO A 1014 13.33 4.16 33.37
N VAL A 1015 14.19 3.34 34.00
CA VAL A 1015 14.94 3.73 35.21
C VAL A 1015 16.35 4.18 34.88
#